data_AF-A0A9P1C8F1-F1
#
_entry.id   AF-A0A9P1C8F1-F1
#
_cell.length_a   1.000
_cell.length_b   1.000
_cell.length_c   1.000
_cell.angle_alpha   90.00
_cell.angle_beta   90.00
_cell.angle_gamma   90.00
#
_symmetry.space_group_name_H-M   'P 1'
#
loop_
_entity.id
_entity.type
_entity.pdbx_description
1 polymer ?
#
loop_
_entity_poly.entity_id
_entity_poly.type
_entity_poly.pdbx_seq_one_letter_code
_entity_poly.pdbx_strand_id
1 'polypeptide(L)'
;MSPPPPGLLGQVSIVTDAGPVQVSALSIESLADADGPAEISAGAETGASLEMSLGLLEEVAGAAGAGNGMILLSIAGLNEDATSSLATDDVRAEPGARRLASTASVLRSRPISINFRSADGTKINVQNLTTPMKMRLKVEDPNATCAYWDESAAQWSSEGVQTLSSEEPGFIQCSTTHLSIFAGVMEVILQNVLLLVDCSTLGLLIQLEALEKLMDGEWFGRPAAWMPGLMAVVFGILLGVAAWVDECSIEELPLEEREDLLFRRGVAAGGLIRRGCDVVLGFFLWLRGCLTYICGCAGNSIETRPVTAGRAQRVLQAIRPWALELLAFARRSLHWVVHYSIGLLVAHRSAIDRDTAYILQTALSNWAQVEKNQVPAGAAPSNAENAENANRGSRTTETSFPGEMRRPRITLRRLMPAWWQNCLRSNAENAENANRGSRTTETSGRETVPGEMRRQRNTQHFVQESIHEFHAPRTSLTKARELNRGLGSRGAVAATQFLNVNLLMRVELLFPAVHDWFALNQFSIARSHVTRVALLSMKVFSGCAFDAVLFSSTAEPGFNDEKPECSPALASWKYVGQAVITGLASTLLSDVVIWILSYILSATIEERPAWTTKDWSARLRWSRWRTRCFLCFAASYDLACLIYVYLFIANAREGDSTQLMLAILWGLFQDGLGKPLVMAAILAIASSLALWLFPEISGEVGNKWPEPKEDASESRPATRPGPPSSQPPE
;
A
#
# COMPACT_ATOMS: atom_id res chain seq x y z
N MET A 1 -14.07 30.23 -50.10
CA MET A 1 -15.04 30.12 -48.99
C MET A 1 -15.64 28.73 -49.10
N SER A 2 -15.54 27.92 -48.04
CA SER A 2 -16.27 26.65 -48.00
C SER A 2 -17.77 26.95 -48.05
N PRO A 3 -18.59 26.16 -48.76
CA PRO A 3 -20.03 26.32 -48.73
C PRO A 3 -20.52 26.29 -47.28
N PRO A 4 -21.52 27.12 -46.91
CA PRO A 4 -22.09 27.05 -45.58
C PRO A 4 -22.65 25.64 -45.33
N PRO A 5 -22.60 25.15 -44.08
CA PRO A 5 -23.23 23.89 -43.75
C PRO A 5 -24.72 23.92 -44.11
N PRO A 6 -25.29 22.78 -44.51
CA PRO A 6 -26.71 22.69 -44.83
C PRO A 6 -27.61 23.26 -43.71
N GLY A 7 -28.69 23.94 -44.08
CA GLY A 7 -29.65 24.54 -43.13
C GLY A 7 -29.26 25.91 -42.56
N LEU A 8 -28.00 26.36 -42.78
CA LEU A 8 -27.49 27.62 -42.26
C LEU A 8 -27.69 28.77 -43.28
N LEU A 9 -28.57 29.72 -42.96
CA LEU A 9 -28.78 30.92 -43.79
C LEU A 9 -27.65 31.94 -43.63
N GLY A 10 -27.02 31.99 -42.46
CA GLY A 10 -25.95 32.92 -42.16
C GLY A 10 -25.44 32.74 -40.75
N GLN A 11 -24.23 33.26 -40.50
CA GLN A 11 -23.59 33.17 -39.20
C GLN A 11 -22.77 34.42 -38.92
N VAL A 12 -22.85 34.92 -37.69
CA VAL A 12 -22.12 36.09 -37.22
C VAL A 12 -21.45 35.75 -35.89
N SER A 13 -20.19 36.12 -35.75
CA SER A 13 -19.45 36.03 -34.48
C SER A 13 -19.37 37.41 -33.85
N ILE A 14 -19.75 37.52 -32.58
CA ILE A 14 -19.77 38.74 -31.79
C ILE A 14 -18.96 38.47 -30.52
N VAL A 15 -17.96 39.29 -30.25
CA VAL A 15 -17.22 39.21 -28.98
C VAL A 15 -17.97 40.03 -27.92
N THR A 16 -18.29 39.40 -26.80
CA THR A 16 -18.95 40.04 -25.65
C THR A 16 -18.04 39.97 -24.42
N ASP A 17 -18.37 40.70 -23.36
CA ASP A 17 -17.63 40.64 -22.10
C ASP A 17 -17.65 39.24 -21.46
N ALA A 18 -18.68 38.44 -21.75
CA ALA A 18 -18.78 37.04 -21.31
C ALA A 18 -17.95 36.08 -22.17
N GLY A 19 -17.48 36.51 -23.35
CA GLY A 19 -16.75 35.70 -24.32
C GLY A 19 -17.33 35.75 -25.74
N PRO A 20 -16.77 34.97 -26.69
CA PRO A 20 -17.24 34.92 -28.07
C PRO A 20 -18.63 34.27 -28.17
N VAL A 21 -19.54 34.94 -28.88
CA VAL A 21 -20.91 34.50 -29.14
C VAL A 21 -21.08 34.30 -30.64
N GLN A 22 -21.44 33.09 -31.04
CA GLN A 22 -21.75 32.75 -32.41
C GLN A 22 -23.26 32.67 -32.59
N VAL A 23 -23.80 33.52 -33.45
CA VAL A 23 -25.23 33.57 -33.78
C VAL A 23 -25.42 33.00 -35.18
N SER A 24 -26.24 31.96 -35.29
CA SER A 24 -26.50 31.20 -36.51
C SER A 24 -27.99 31.30 -36.84
N ALA A 25 -28.30 31.75 -38.05
CA ALA A 25 -29.67 31.80 -38.55
C ALA A 25 -30.00 30.48 -39.25
N LEU A 26 -31.05 29.81 -38.77
CA LEU A 26 -31.46 28.48 -39.21
C LEU A 26 -32.83 28.53 -39.88
N SER A 27 -32.98 27.78 -40.97
CA SER A 27 -34.24 27.58 -41.67
C SER A 27 -34.62 26.10 -41.70
N ILE A 28 -35.85 25.80 -41.30
CA ILE A 28 -36.41 24.44 -41.33
C ILE A 28 -36.42 23.90 -42.75
N GLU A 29 -36.85 24.72 -43.72
CA GLU A 29 -36.93 24.33 -45.14
C GLU A 29 -35.54 23.97 -45.68
N SER A 30 -34.54 24.79 -45.36
CA SER A 30 -33.17 24.52 -45.81
C SER A 30 -32.53 23.30 -45.13
N LEU A 31 -32.95 22.96 -43.92
CA LEU A 31 -32.47 21.77 -43.21
C LEU A 31 -33.21 20.51 -43.67
N ALA A 32 -34.48 20.62 -44.05
CA ALA A 32 -35.26 19.52 -44.62
C ALA A 32 -34.74 19.10 -46.00
N ASP A 33 -34.25 20.06 -46.78
CA ASP A 33 -33.59 19.80 -48.07
C ASP A 33 -32.19 19.16 -47.91
N ALA A 34 -31.63 19.19 -46.69
CA ALA A 34 -30.33 18.61 -46.41
C ALA A 34 -30.45 17.16 -45.94
N ASP A 35 -29.65 16.27 -46.53
CA ASP A 35 -29.64 14.83 -46.23
C ASP A 35 -28.82 14.52 -44.95
N GLY A 36 -29.06 15.26 -43.85
CA GLY A 36 -28.36 15.08 -42.58
C GLY A 36 -28.50 16.24 -41.58
N PRO A 37 -28.04 16.04 -40.33
CA PRO A 37 -28.06 17.08 -39.31
C PRO A 37 -27.06 18.20 -39.63
N ALA A 38 -27.41 19.43 -39.24
CA ALA A 38 -26.51 20.58 -39.37
C ALA A 38 -25.52 20.60 -38.21
N GLU A 39 -24.22 20.61 -38.52
CA GLU A 39 -23.18 20.84 -37.53
C GLU A 39 -22.81 22.32 -37.46
N ILE A 40 -23.00 22.92 -36.28
CA ILE A 40 -22.77 24.34 -36.02
C ILE A 40 -21.62 24.44 -35.01
N SER A 41 -20.46 24.91 -35.47
CA SER A 41 -19.35 25.20 -34.56
C SER A 41 -19.67 26.42 -33.70
N ALA A 42 -19.21 26.41 -32.45
CA ALA A 42 -19.22 27.54 -31.50
C ALA A 42 -17.92 28.37 -31.54
N GLY A 43 -17.11 28.15 -32.57
CA GLY A 43 -15.87 28.88 -32.82
C GLY A 43 -14.64 28.04 -32.53
N ALA A 44 -13.54 28.33 -33.22
CA ALA A 44 -12.29 27.59 -33.06
C ALA A 44 -11.72 27.68 -31.63
N GLU A 45 -12.03 28.75 -30.90
CA GLU A 45 -11.53 29.01 -29.54
C GLU A 45 -12.25 28.20 -28.46
N THR A 46 -13.52 27.86 -28.68
CA THR A 46 -14.30 27.04 -27.73
C THR A 46 -14.06 25.56 -27.96
N GLY A 47 -13.79 25.17 -29.21
CA GLY A 47 -13.65 23.76 -29.59
C GLY A 47 -14.95 22.98 -29.42
N ALA A 48 -16.10 23.66 -29.36
CA ALA A 48 -17.40 23.03 -29.26
C ALA A 48 -18.13 23.06 -30.62
N SER A 49 -18.90 22.00 -30.89
CA SER A 49 -19.84 21.95 -32.01
C SER A 49 -21.20 21.40 -31.58
N LEU A 50 -22.26 21.83 -32.25
CA LEU A 50 -23.64 21.43 -31.98
C LEU A 50 -24.20 20.73 -33.21
N GLU A 51 -24.76 19.54 -33.03
CA GLU A 51 -25.46 18.79 -34.06
C GLU A 51 -26.96 19.05 -33.93
N MET A 52 -27.55 19.68 -34.95
CA MET A 52 -28.97 20.01 -35.00
C MET A 52 -29.71 19.13 -36.00
N SER A 53 -30.66 18.35 -35.49
CA SER A 53 -31.58 17.57 -36.31
C SER A 53 -32.81 18.38 -36.71
N LEU A 54 -33.48 17.96 -37.79
CA LEU A 54 -34.73 18.57 -38.24
C LEU A 54 -35.82 18.51 -37.15
N GLY A 55 -35.99 17.34 -36.50
CA GLY A 55 -36.99 17.17 -35.44
C GLY A 55 -36.77 18.09 -34.23
N LEU A 56 -35.52 18.36 -33.86
CA LEU A 56 -35.19 19.35 -32.82
C LEU A 56 -35.62 20.77 -33.25
N LEU A 57 -35.34 21.16 -34.50
CA LEU A 57 -35.67 22.49 -34.99
C LEU A 57 -37.18 22.70 -35.13
N GLU A 58 -37.92 21.67 -35.56
CA GLU A 58 -39.40 21.68 -35.59
C GLU A 58 -40.00 21.84 -34.19
N GLU A 59 -39.44 21.15 -33.19
CA GLU A 59 -39.87 21.25 -31.79
C GLU A 59 -39.62 22.66 -31.22
N VAL A 60 -38.45 23.23 -31.50
CA VAL A 60 -38.11 24.61 -31.11
C VAL A 60 -39.03 25.63 -31.81
N ALA A 61 -39.33 25.43 -33.10
CA ALA A 61 -40.25 26.29 -33.85
C ALA A 61 -41.67 26.24 -33.29
N GLY A 62 -42.15 25.04 -32.99
CA GLY A 62 -43.44 24.83 -32.33
C GLY A 62 -43.53 25.55 -30.98
N ALA A 63 -42.48 25.48 -30.17
CA ALA A 63 -42.41 26.19 -28.89
C ALA A 63 -42.38 27.72 -29.04
N ALA A 64 -41.82 28.23 -30.13
CA ALA A 64 -41.76 29.66 -30.42
C ALA A 64 -43.11 30.24 -30.91
N GLY A 65 -44.07 29.39 -31.32
CA GLY A 65 -45.25 29.82 -32.07
C GLY A 65 -44.89 30.49 -33.41
N ALA A 66 -43.63 30.37 -33.83
CA ALA A 66 -43.15 30.80 -35.12
C ALA A 66 -43.49 29.67 -36.10
N GLY A 67 -44.20 29.97 -37.18
CA GLY A 67 -44.47 28.99 -38.25
C GLY A 67 -43.18 28.57 -38.97
N ASN A 68 -43.16 28.56 -40.31
CA ASN A 68 -41.92 28.37 -41.10
C ASN A 68 -40.91 29.55 -40.96
N GLY A 69 -40.86 30.19 -39.79
CA GLY A 69 -40.02 31.33 -39.49
C GLY A 69 -38.57 30.94 -39.21
N MET A 70 -37.69 31.92 -39.39
CA MET A 70 -36.27 31.82 -39.06
C MET A 70 -36.06 31.72 -37.54
N ILE A 71 -35.22 30.78 -37.12
CA ILE A 71 -34.77 30.65 -35.72
C ILE A 71 -33.31 31.07 -35.62
N LEU A 72 -32.98 31.82 -34.59
CA LEU A 72 -31.61 32.21 -34.28
C LEU A 72 -31.08 31.32 -33.16
N LEU A 73 -30.03 30.55 -33.46
CA LEU A 73 -29.25 29.83 -32.46
C LEU A 73 -28.08 30.70 -32.00
N SER A 74 -27.95 30.89 -30.69
CA SER A 74 -26.81 31.56 -30.08
C SER A 74 -26.02 30.56 -29.23
N ILE A 75 -24.74 30.38 -29.56
CA ILE A 75 -23.79 29.62 -28.75
C ILE A 75 -22.73 30.58 -28.23
N ALA A 76 -22.65 30.74 -26.92
CA ALA A 76 -21.67 31.60 -26.26
C ALA A 76 -20.63 30.75 -25.54
N GLY A 77 -19.36 30.88 -25.92
CA GLY A 77 -18.25 30.35 -25.14
C GLY A 77 -17.94 31.29 -23.98
N LEU A 78 -17.94 30.78 -22.76
CA LEU A 78 -17.62 31.60 -21.59
C LEU A 78 -16.11 31.82 -21.48
N ASN A 79 -15.72 33.06 -21.19
CA ASN A 79 -14.32 33.45 -20.97
C ASN A 79 -13.80 32.89 -19.63
N GLU A 80 -12.51 33.10 -19.35
CA GLU A 80 -11.87 32.57 -18.14
C GLU A 80 -12.46 33.18 -16.85
N ASP A 81 -12.83 34.46 -16.87
CA ASP A 81 -13.44 35.13 -15.72
C ASP A 81 -14.81 34.52 -15.38
N ALA A 82 -15.69 34.35 -16.36
CA ALA A 82 -17.00 33.70 -16.18
C ALA A 82 -16.86 32.20 -15.89
N THR A 83 -15.85 31.54 -16.44
CA THR A 83 -15.54 30.14 -16.10
C THR A 83 -15.11 30.02 -14.64
N SER A 84 -14.31 30.96 -14.15
CA SER A 84 -13.83 30.96 -12.77
C SER A 84 -14.97 31.15 -11.77
N SER A 85 -15.97 31.98 -12.09
CA SER A 85 -17.14 32.17 -11.23
C SER A 85 -18.07 30.96 -11.22
N LEU A 86 -18.14 30.19 -12.31
CA LEU A 86 -18.89 28.91 -12.37
C LEU A 86 -18.10 27.72 -11.80
N ALA A 87 -16.77 27.82 -11.71
CA ALA A 87 -15.94 26.81 -11.08
C ALA A 87 -16.06 26.85 -9.55
N THR A 88 -16.31 28.03 -9.00
CA THR A 88 -16.61 28.22 -7.58
C THR A 88 -18.12 28.09 -7.39
N ASP A 89 -18.59 27.03 -6.71
CA ASP A 89 -20.03 26.79 -6.41
C ASP A 89 -20.67 27.88 -5.49
N ASP A 90 -20.09 29.07 -5.40
CA ASP A 90 -20.31 30.04 -4.32
C ASP A 90 -21.12 31.27 -4.75
N VAL A 91 -21.81 31.22 -5.90
CA VAL A 91 -22.50 32.40 -6.47
C VAL A 91 -23.67 32.88 -5.59
N ARG A 92 -24.19 32.05 -4.66
CA ARG A 92 -25.30 32.40 -3.77
C ARG A 92 -24.98 32.39 -2.27
N ALA A 93 -23.75 32.11 -1.84
CA ALA A 93 -23.45 32.16 -0.42
C ALA A 93 -23.51 33.62 0.07
N GLU A 94 -24.45 33.92 0.96
CA GLU A 94 -24.45 35.18 1.68
C GLU A 94 -23.07 35.41 2.34
N PRO A 95 -22.55 36.65 2.37
CA PRO A 95 -21.22 36.98 2.88
C PRO A 95 -20.96 36.72 4.39
N GLY A 96 -21.77 35.90 5.05
CA GLY A 96 -21.61 35.49 6.46
C GLY A 96 -21.62 33.97 6.70
N ALA A 97 -22.01 33.15 5.73
CA ALA A 97 -22.02 31.70 5.89
C ALA A 97 -20.66 31.11 5.50
N ARG A 98 -19.74 30.97 6.46
CA ARG A 98 -18.55 30.10 6.31
C ARG A 98 -19.02 28.64 6.20
N ARG A 99 -19.51 28.23 5.04
CA ARG A 99 -19.61 26.82 4.71
C ARG A 99 -18.25 26.39 4.16
N LEU A 100 -17.74 25.29 4.71
CA LEU A 100 -16.56 24.60 4.20
C LEU A 100 -16.76 24.42 2.70
N ALA A 101 -15.87 25.03 1.91
CA ALA A 101 -15.96 25.13 0.46
C ALA A 101 -16.46 23.81 -0.15
N SER A 102 -17.72 23.81 -0.59
CA SER A 102 -18.27 22.70 -1.35
C SER A 102 -17.40 22.52 -2.58
N THR A 103 -17.05 21.27 -2.80
CA THR A 103 -16.17 20.73 -3.82
C THR A 103 -16.34 21.40 -5.18
N ALA A 104 -15.50 22.40 -5.47
CA ALA A 104 -15.41 23.01 -6.79
C ALA A 104 -15.24 21.89 -7.84
N SER A 105 -16.29 21.66 -8.61
CA SER A 105 -16.23 20.75 -9.75
C SER A 105 -15.10 21.24 -10.66
N VAL A 106 -14.13 20.36 -10.94
CA VAL A 106 -13.00 20.74 -11.78
C VAL A 106 -13.47 20.69 -13.22
N LEU A 107 -13.78 21.86 -13.76
CA LEU A 107 -14.11 22.03 -15.18
C LEU A 107 -12.93 21.55 -16.03
N ARG A 108 -13.22 20.64 -16.96
CA ARG A 108 -12.27 20.07 -17.94
C ARG A 108 -12.57 20.49 -19.37
N SER A 109 -13.64 21.24 -19.59
CA SER A 109 -13.88 21.98 -20.82
C SER A 109 -14.23 23.43 -20.52
N ARG A 110 -14.11 24.28 -21.53
CA ARG A 110 -14.70 25.63 -21.49
C ARG A 110 -16.23 25.49 -21.45
N PRO A 111 -16.93 26.15 -20.51
CA PRO A 111 -18.38 26.17 -20.50
C PRO A 111 -18.97 26.86 -21.74
N ILE A 112 -20.07 26.31 -22.26
CA ILE A 112 -20.81 26.89 -23.37
C ILE A 112 -22.27 27.14 -22.97
N SER A 113 -22.81 28.32 -23.28
CA SER A 113 -24.23 28.64 -23.11
C SER A 113 -24.96 28.54 -24.44
N ILE A 114 -26.06 27.80 -24.48
CA ILE A 114 -26.86 27.59 -25.70
C ILE A 114 -28.23 28.21 -25.50
N ASN A 115 -28.64 29.10 -26.41
CA ASN A 115 -29.96 29.73 -26.38
C ASN A 115 -30.57 29.83 -27.78
N PHE A 116 -31.88 29.57 -27.88
CA PHE A 116 -32.66 29.86 -29.09
C PHE A 116 -33.38 31.19 -28.96
N ARG A 117 -33.49 31.92 -30.07
CA ARG A 117 -34.21 33.19 -30.18
C ARG A 117 -35.07 33.21 -31.44
N SER A 118 -36.19 33.93 -31.37
CA SER A 118 -37.00 34.25 -32.56
C SER A 118 -36.27 35.24 -33.47
N ALA A 119 -36.78 35.45 -34.68
CA ALA A 119 -36.29 36.48 -35.59
C ALA A 119 -36.27 37.90 -34.97
N ASP A 120 -37.19 38.18 -34.04
CA ASP A 120 -37.26 39.45 -33.29
C ASP A 120 -36.26 39.52 -32.12
N GLY A 121 -35.45 38.48 -31.92
CA GLY A 121 -34.44 38.39 -30.86
C GLY A 121 -34.97 37.93 -29.50
N THR A 122 -36.27 37.66 -29.37
CA THR A 122 -36.88 37.16 -28.12
C THR A 122 -36.40 35.74 -27.80
N LYS A 123 -36.01 35.47 -26.55
CA LYS A 123 -35.54 34.14 -26.12
C LYS A 123 -36.71 33.15 -26.16
N ILE A 124 -36.51 32.01 -26.82
CA ILE A 124 -37.47 30.91 -26.86
C ILE A 124 -37.16 30.00 -25.68
N ASN A 125 -38.13 29.84 -24.77
CA ASN A 125 -37.98 28.92 -23.64
C ASN A 125 -38.36 27.51 -24.08
N VAL A 126 -37.36 26.65 -24.27
CA VAL A 126 -37.54 25.27 -24.71
C VAL A 126 -37.21 24.36 -23.54
N GLN A 127 -38.17 23.54 -23.13
CA GLN A 127 -38.03 22.57 -22.05
C GLN A 127 -38.57 21.22 -22.53
N ASN A 128 -38.00 20.12 -22.01
CA ASN A 128 -38.43 18.75 -22.28
C ASN A 128 -38.39 18.36 -23.76
N LEU A 129 -37.27 18.62 -24.42
CA LEU A 129 -37.05 18.22 -25.81
C LEU A 129 -37.23 16.71 -25.97
N THR A 130 -38.16 16.31 -26.83
CA THR A 130 -38.36 14.91 -27.21
C THR A 130 -37.19 14.38 -28.03
N THR A 131 -36.62 15.23 -28.87
CA THR A 131 -35.42 14.93 -29.65
C THR A 131 -34.21 15.54 -28.95
N PRO A 132 -33.31 14.74 -28.37
CA PRO A 132 -32.21 15.29 -27.59
C PRO A 132 -31.19 16.01 -28.49
N MET A 133 -30.72 17.14 -28.00
CA MET A 133 -29.67 17.94 -28.63
C MET A 133 -28.32 17.28 -28.37
N LYS A 134 -27.51 17.11 -29.41
CA LYS A 134 -26.16 16.53 -29.32
C LYS A 134 -25.12 17.62 -29.51
N MET A 135 -24.16 17.71 -28.60
CA MET A 135 -23.03 18.64 -28.70
C MET A 135 -21.72 17.90 -28.50
N ARG A 136 -20.67 18.36 -29.16
CA ARG A 136 -19.30 17.89 -28.95
C ARG A 136 -18.54 18.97 -28.19
N LEU A 137 -17.92 18.60 -27.09
CA LEU A 137 -17.10 19.49 -26.25
C LEU A 137 -15.66 19.03 -26.29
N LYS A 138 -14.74 19.96 -26.57
CA LYS A 138 -13.30 19.72 -26.40
C LYS A 138 -12.97 19.66 -24.91
N VAL A 139 -12.34 18.58 -24.48
CA VAL A 139 -11.96 18.34 -23.08
C VAL A 139 -10.46 18.13 -22.94
N GLU A 140 -9.92 18.54 -21.81
CA GLU A 140 -8.53 18.25 -21.43
C GLU A 140 -8.35 16.78 -21.00
N ASP A 141 -9.37 16.17 -20.40
CA ASP A 141 -9.36 14.80 -19.91
C ASP A 141 -10.48 13.97 -20.55
N PRO A 142 -10.18 12.82 -21.17
CA PRO A 142 -11.20 11.94 -21.75
C PRO A 142 -12.17 11.31 -20.72
N ASN A 143 -11.85 11.36 -19.42
CA ASN A 143 -12.73 10.88 -18.34
C ASN A 143 -13.73 11.94 -17.86
N ALA A 144 -13.78 13.11 -18.49
CA ALA A 144 -14.77 14.13 -18.15
C ALA A 144 -16.19 13.65 -18.53
N THR A 145 -17.15 13.97 -17.67
CA THR A 145 -18.57 13.74 -17.89
C THR A 145 -19.28 15.05 -18.24
N CYS A 146 -20.26 14.99 -19.12
CA CYS A 146 -21.09 16.13 -19.46
C CYS A 146 -21.99 16.50 -18.28
N ALA A 147 -21.98 17.78 -17.91
CA ALA A 147 -22.89 18.36 -16.93
C ALA A 147 -23.43 19.70 -17.43
N TYR A 148 -24.54 20.13 -16.83
CA TYR A 148 -25.10 21.46 -17.03
C TYR A 148 -25.08 22.25 -15.73
N TRP A 149 -25.07 23.58 -15.82
CA TRP A 149 -25.19 24.46 -14.68
C TRP A 149 -26.67 24.59 -14.29
N ASP A 150 -27.03 24.12 -13.10
CA ASP A 150 -28.36 24.34 -12.55
C ASP A 150 -28.39 25.71 -11.86
N GLU A 151 -28.99 26.69 -12.54
CA GLU A 151 -29.13 28.06 -12.01
C GLU A 151 -29.94 28.13 -10.70
N SER A 152 -30.81 27.14 -10.45
CA SER A 152 -31.63 27.10 -9.24
C SER A 152 -30.83 26.62 -8.04
N ALA A 153 -29.99 25.60 -8.23
CA ALA A 153 -29.13 25.03 -7.19
C ALA A 153 -27.74 25.70 -7.11
N ALA A 154 -27.37 26.51 -8.12
CA ALA A 154 -26.05 27.10 -8.28
C ALA A 154 -24.92 26.05 -8.24
N GLN A 155 -25.13 24.91 -8.90
CA GLN A 155 -24.18 23.81 -8.97
C GLN A 155 -24.23 23.11 -10.33
N TRP A 156 -23.20 22.34 -10.66
CA TRP A 156 -23.18 21.48 -11.84
C TRP A 156 -23.99 20.20 -11.59
N SER A 157 -24.90 19.86 -12.50
CA SER A 157 -25.75 18.67 -12.46
C SER A 157 -25.60 17.84 -13.73
N SER A 158 -25.74 16.52 -13.61
CA SER A 158 -25.79 15.58 -14.75
C SER A 158 -27.22 15.16 -15.10
N GLU A 159 -28.23 15.67 -14.38
CA GLU A 159 -29.62 15.32 -14.62
C GLU A 159 -30.08 15.74 -16.03
N GLY A 160 -30.65 14.80 -16.79
CA GLY A 160 -31.07 15.09 -18.17
C GLY A 160 -29.92 15.31 -19.17
N VAL A 161 -28.67 15.06 -18.79
CA VAL A 161 -27.50 15.09 -19.67
C VAL A 161 -26.82 13.71 -19.71
N GLN A 162 -26.68 13.14 -20.90
CA GLN A 162 -25.96 11.89 -21.12
C GLN A 162 -24.60 12.16 -21.76
N THR A 163 -23.56 11.54 -21.20
CA THR A 163 -22.21 11.56 -21.80
C THR A 163 -22.09 10.37 -22.77
N LEU A 164 -21.79 10.65 -24.03
CA LEU A 164 -21.55 9.70 -25.09
C LEU A 164 -20.05 9.69 -25.42
N SER A 165 -19.50 8.51 -25.73
CA SER A 165 -18.11 8.35 -26.16
C SER A 165 -17.90 9.00 -27.53
N SER A 166 -16.95 9.91 -27.64
CA SER A 166 -16.50 10.43 -28.94
C SER A 166 -15.44 9.50 -29.54
N GLU A 167 -15.47 9.32 -30.86
CA GLU A 167 -14.41 8.62 -31.59
C GLU A 167 -13.09 9.42 -31.62
N GLU A 168 -13.18 10.74 -31.45
CA GLU A 168 -12.04 11.63 -31.51
C GLU A 168 -11.43 11.85 -30.11
N PRO A 169 -10.12 11.60 -29.93
CA PRO A 169 -9.47 11.82 -28.65
C PRO A 169 -9.46 13.31 -28.29
N GLY A 170 -9.77 13.61 -27.02
CA GLY A 170 -9.86 15.00 -26.53
C GLY A 170 -11.22 15.65 -26.75
N PHE A 171 -12.23 14.89 -27.17
CA PHE A 171 -13.62 15.34 -27.24
C PHE A 171 -14.53 14.40 -26.46
N ILE A 172 -15.58 14.95 -25.86
CA ILE A 172 -16.73 14.21 -25.37
C ILE A 172 -17.97 14.65 -26.14
N GLN A 173 -18.94 13.76 -26.30
CA GLN A 173 -20.22 14.11 -26.90
C GLN A 173 -21.28 14.10 -25.79
N CYS A 174 -22.05 15.18 -25.68
CA CYS A 174 -23.12 15.34 -24.70
C CYS A 174 -24.46 15.29 -25.41
N SER A 175 -25.41 14.58 -24.83
CA SER A 175 -26.80 14.52 -25.29
C SER A 175 -27.72 15.07 -24.20
N THR A 176 -28.51 16.10 -24.49
CA THR A 176 -29.35 16.78 -23.49
C THR A 176 -30.76 17.05 -24.02
N THR A 177 -31.74 17.14 -23.11
CA THR A 177 -33.15 17.44 -23.42
C THR A 177 -33.57 18.86 -23.02
N HIS A 178 -32.63 19.71 -22.57
CA HIS A 178 -32.91 21.07 -22.12
C HIS A 178 -31.80 22.04 -22.53
N LEU A 179 -32.04 23.33 -22.34
CA LEU A 179 -31.08 24.40 -22.60
C LEU A 179 -30.50 24.92 -21.28
N SER A 180 -29.17 25.00 -21.20
CA SER A 180 -28.44 25.59 -20.08
C SER A 180 -27.02 25.97 -20.50
N ILE A 181 -26.13 26.15 -19.53
CA ILE A 181 -24.68 26.21 -19.68
C ILE A 181 -24.13 24.79 -19.51
N PHE A 182 -23.37 24.30 -20.47
CA PHE A 182 -22.82 22.94 -20.47
C PHE A 182 -21.30 22.95 -20.38
N ALA A 183 -20.74 21.97 -19.69
CA ALA A 183 -19.30 21.73 -19.64
C ALA A 183 -18.99 20.24 -19.44
N GLY A 184 -17.78 19.83 -19.80
CA GLY A 184 -17.17 18.61 -19.31
C GLY A 184 -16.62 18.86 -17.92
N VAL A 185 -17.18 18.21 -16.92
CA VAL A 185 -16.71 18.23 -15.53
C VAL A 185 -16.02 16.91 -15.22
N MET A 186 -14.95 16.94 -14.45
CA MET A 186 -14.45 15.71 -13.85
C MET A 186 -15.20 15.50 -12.54
N GLU A 187 -16.01 14.44 -12.46
CA GLU A 187 -16.51 13.92 -11.19
C GLU A 187 -15.29 13.34 -10.45
N VAL A 188 -14.63 14.18 -9.66
CA VAL A 188 -13.35 13.82 -9.04
C VAL A 188 -13.65 12.68 -8.08
N ILE A 189 -12.84 11.61 -8.08
CA ILE A 189 -12.90 10.53 -7.08
C ILE A 189 -12.91 11.08 -5.63
N LEU A 190 -12.37 12.28 -5.42
CA LEU A 190 -12.50 13.02 -4.16
C LEU A 190 -13.94 13.36 -3.79
N GLN A 191 -14.86 13.63 -4.71
CA GLN A 191 -16.28 13.80 -4.39
C GLN A 191 -16.83 12.55 -3.75
N ASN A 192 -16.49 11.34 -4.23
CA ASN A 192 -16.94 10.13 -3.55
C ASN A 192 -16.34 10.01 -2.14
N VAL A 193 -15.09 10.42 -1.93
CA VAL A 193 -14.45 10.39 -0.59
C VAL A 193 -15.02 11.47 0.33
N LEU A 194 -15.27 12.67 -0.18
CA LEU A 194 -15.82 13.79 0.58
C LEU A 194 -17.30 13.58 0.86
N LEU A 195 -18.06 13.07 -0.09
CA LEU A 195 -19.43 12.60 0.12
C LEU A 195 -19.46 11.43 1.10
N LEU A 196 -18.45 10.55 1.09
CA LEU A 196 -18.29 9.53 2.14
C LEU A 196 -18.09 10.17 3.52
N VAL A 197 -17.31 11.25 3.61
CA VAL A 197 -17.06 11.98 4.87
C VAL A 197 -18.30 12.78 5.30
N ASP A 198 -19.00 13.41 4.37
CA ASP A 198 -20.22 14.19 4.63
C ASP A 198 -21.40 13.28 5.00
N CYS A 199 -21.47 12.09 4.42
CA CYS A 199 -22.40 11.03 4.79
C CYS A 199 -21.84 10.13 5.93
N SER A 200 -20.63 10.39 6.44
CA SER A 200 -20.08 9.62 7.55
C SER A 200 -20.70 10.06 8.87
N THR A 201 -20.72 9.15 9.83
CA THR A 201 -21.18 9.45 11.20
C THR A 201 -20.21 10.36 11.97
N LEU A 202 -19.05 10.72 11.40
CA LEU A 202 -18.00 11.51 12.06
C LEU A 202 -18.51 12.86 12.57
N GLY A 203 -19.25 13.61 11.74
CA GLY A 203 -19.77 14.93 12.12
C GLY A 203 -20.81 14.87 13.23
N LEU A 204 -21.57 13.76 13.31
CA LEU A 204 -22.59 13.55 14.32
C LEU A 204 -22.00 13.10 15.66
N LEU A 205 -21.07 12.16 15.62
CA LEU A 205 -20.48 11.57 16.83
C LEU A 205 -19.59 12.54 17.62
N ILE A 206 -19.16 13.64 17.00
CA ILE A 206 -18.39 14.71 17.67
C ILE A 206 -19.32 15.70 18.40
N GLN A 207 -20.64 15.63 18.20
CA GLN A 207 -21.58 16.52 18.88
C GLN A 207 -21.71 16.20 20.38
N LEU A 208 -22.02 17.22 21.19
CA LEU A 208 -22.12 17.09 22.65
C LEU A 208 -23.20 16.07 23.07
N GLU A 209 -24.28 15.95 22.29
CA GLU A 209 -25.37 15.00 22.51
C GLU A 209 -24.91 13.54 22.40
N ALA A 210 -24.01 13.25 21.45
CA ALA A 210 -23.44 11.92 21.27
C ALA A 210 -22.55 11.52 22.46
N LEU A 211 -21.87 12.51 23.06
CA LEU A 211 -21.06 12.33 24.26
C LEU A 211 -21.92 12.11 25.52
N GLU A 212 -23.08 12.76 25.61
CA GLU A 212 -24.05 12.54 26.70
C GLU A 212 -24.54 11.09 26.69
N LYS A 213 -24.93 10.56 25.52
CA LYS A 213 -25.29 9.13 25.35
C LYS A 213 -24.16 8.16 25.74
N LEU A 214 -22.90 8.55 25.55
CA LEU A 214 -21.76 7.75 26.02
C LEU A 214 -21.63 7.77 27.55
N MET A 215 -22.04 8.85 28.22
CA MET A 215 -21.98 8.92 29.69
C MET A 215 -23.11 8.15 30.39
N ASP A 216 -24.25 7.95 29.73
CA ASP A 216 -25.40 7.22 30.30
C ASP A 216 -25.10 5.74 30.63
N GLY A 217 -24.08 5.16 30.00
CA GLY A 217 -23.55 3.84 30.33
C GLY A 217 -24.41 2.65 29.88
N GLU A 218 -25.63 2.85 29.38
CA GLU A 218 -26.51 1.77 28.90
C GLU A 218 -25.87 0.95 27.76
N TRP A 219 -25.06 1.59 26.92
CA TRP A 219 -24.35 0.96 25.81
C TRP A 219 -23.35 -0.11 26.27
N PHE A 220 -22.85 -0.04 27.51
CA PHE A 220 -21.89 -1.01 28.04
C PHE A 220 -22.51 -2.40 28.21
N GLY A 221 -23.83 -2.50 28.32
CA GLY A 221 -24.54 -3.78 28.36
C GLY A 221 -24.61 -4.49 27.00
N ARG A 222 -24.29 -3.80 25.89
CA ARG A 222 -24.37 -4.35 24.54
C ARG A 222 -23.15 -5.24 24.25
N PRO A 223 -23.33 -6.43 23.65
CA PRO A 223 -22.20 -7.34 23.36
C PRO A 223 -21.16 -6.72 22.42
N ALA A 224 -21.59 -5.83 21.52
CA ALA A 224 -20.69 -5.09 20.63
C ALA A 224 -19.67 -4.23 21.40
N ALA A 225 -20.03 -3.69 22.57
CA ALA A 225 -19.14 -2.87 23.40
C ALA A 225 -18.02 -3.69 24.06
N TRP A 226 -18.27 -4.97 24.38
CA TRP A 226 -17.28 -5.78 25.08
C TRP A 226 -16.11 -6.19 24.20
N MET A 227 -16.31 -6.23 22.88
CA MET A 227 -15.32 -6.72 21.94
C MET A 227 -14.11 -5.77 21.79
N PRO A 228 -14.27 -4.46 21.52
CA PRO A 228 -13.16 -3.50 21.59
C PRO A 228 -12.49 -3.48 22.96
N GLY A 229 -13.26 -3.62 24.05
CA GLY A 229 -12.73 -3.68 25.41
C GLY A 229 -11.84 -4.90 25.65
N LEU A 230 -12.28 -6.08 25.22
CA LEU A 230 -11.50 -7.31 25.28
C LEU A 230 -10.22 -7.19 24.44
N MET A 231 -10.30 -6.58 23.25
CA MET A 231 -9.12 -6.33 22.42
C MET A 231 -8.13 -5.40 23.09
N ALA A 232 -8.60 -4.30 23.69
CA ALA A 232 -7.76 -3.40 24.47
C ALA A 232 -7.02 -4.13 25.61
N VAL A 233 -7.71 -5.02 26.32
CA VAL A 233 -7.09 -5.85 27.37
C VAL A 233 -6.05 -6.81 26.78
N VAL A 234 -6.38 -7.52 25.69
CA VAL A 234 -5.45 -8.45 25.04
C VAL A 234 -4.20 -7.72 24.54
N PHE A 235 -4.34 -6.58 23.85
CA PHE A 235 -3.20 -5.78 23.41
C PHE A 235 -2.42 -5.18 24.58
N GLY A 236 -3.09 -4.78 25.66
CA GLY A 236 -2.42 -4.35 26.89
C GLY A 236 -1.54 -5.44 27.50
N ILE A 237 -2.04 -6.68 27.56
CA ILE A 237 -1.25 -7.85 27.99
C ILE A 237 -0.08 -8.11 27.03
N LEU A 238 -0.32 -8.09 25.72
CA LEU A 238 0.72 -8.28 24.72
C LEU A 238 1.82 -7.20 24.80
N LEU A 239 1.45 -5.94 25.04
CA LEU A 239 2.41 -4.85 25.26
C LEU A 239 3.21 -5.06 26.53
N GLY A 240 2.58 -5.50 27.62
CA GLY A 240 3.27 -5.84 28.87
C GLY A 240 4.27 -6.98 28.70
N VAL A 241 3.87 -8.06 28.03
CA VAL A 241 4.76 -9.19 27.69
C VAL A 241 5.88 -8.74 26.77
N ALA A 242 5.59 -7.94 25.74
CA ALA A 242 6.60 -7.41 24.84
C ALA A 242 7.60 -6.50 25.54
N ALA A 243 7.16 -5.68 26.49
CA ALA A 243 8.02 -4.81 27.31
C ALA A 243 8.94 -5.64 28.20
N TRP A 244 8.40 -6.69 28.82
CA TRP A 244 9.17 -7.64 29.60
C TRP A 244 10.21 -8.39 28.75
N VAL A 245 9.84 -8.87 27.56
CA VAL A 245 10.77 -9.53 26.62
C VAL A 245 11.84 -8.56 26.14
N ASP A 246 11.49 -7.31 25.84
CA ASP A 246 12.46 -6.28 25.46
C ASP A 246 13.43 -5.99 26.63
N GLU A 247 12.96 -5.93 27.87
CA GLU A 247 13.79 -5.76 29.07
C GLU A 247 14.76 -6.92 29.28
N CYS A 248 14.27 -8.18 29.23
CA CYS A 248 15.14 -9.36 29.29
C CYS A 248 16.16 -9.39 28.13
N SER A 249 15.76 -8.96 26.94
CA SER A 249 16.66 -8.91 25.78
C SER A 249 17.75 -7.84 25.95
N ILE A 250 17.46 -6.74 26.65
CA ILE A 250 18.44 -5.70 26.99
C ILE A 250 19.47 -6.21 28.00
N GLU A 251 19.08 -7.09 28.93
CA GLU A 251 20.00 -7.74 29.85
C GLU A 251 20.94 -8.73 29.14
N GLU A 252 20.43 -9.50 28.18
CA GLU A 252 21.25 -10.47 27.42
C GLU A 252 22.20 -9.80 26.43
N LEU A 253 21.78 -8.70 25.81
CA LEU A 253 22.56 -7.96 24.82
C LEU A 253 22.44 -6.46 25.09
N PRO A 254 23.39 -5.87 25.85
CA PRO A 254 23.36 -4.45 26.19
C PRO A 254 23.17 -3.60 24.93
N LEU A 255 22.34 -2.56 25.06
CA LEU A 255 21.95 -1.68 23.95
C LEU A 255 23.16 -1.13 23.17
N GLU A 256 24.27 -0.89 23.87
CA GLU A 256 25.53 -0.43 23.30
C GLU A 256 26.11 -1.43 22.28
N GLU A 257 26.11 -2.74 22.60
CA GLU A 257 26.57 -3.79 21.69
C GLU A 257 25.61 -3.97 20.51
N ARG A 258 24.31 -3.84 20.76
CA ARG A 258 23.27 -3.96 19.74
C ARG A 258 23.39 -2.86 18.69
N GLU A 259 23.57 -1.61 19.13
CA GLU A 259 23.74 -0.47 18.24
C GLU A 259 25.09 -0.53 17.51
N ASP A 260 26.17 -0.97 18.16
CA ASP A 260 27.45 -1.23 17.49
C ASP A 260 27.31 -2.26 16.35
N LEU A 261 26.54 -3.32 16.55
CA LEU A 261 26.27 -4.31 15.49
C LEU A 261 25.47 -3.71 14.32
N LEU A 262 24.55 -2.78 14.59
CA LEU A 262 23.77 -2.08 13.58
C LEU A 262 24.60 -1.05 12.81
N PHE A 263 25.48 -0.31 13.47
CA PHE A 263 26.24 0.80 12.86
C PHE A 263 27.58 0.37 12.26
N ARG A 264 28.22 -0.69 12.78
CA ARG A 264 29.54 -1.15 12.30
C ARG A 264 29.46 -1.89 10.96
N ARG A 265 28.28 -2.41 10.61
CA ARG A 265 27.95 -2.79 9.23
C ARG A 265 27.33 -1.56 8.58
N GLY A 266 28.17 -0.68 8.05
CA GLY A 266 27.76 0.35 7.10
C GLY A 266 27.13 -0.33 5.89
N VAL A 267 25.81 -0.54 5.96
CA VAL A 267 25.04 -0.92 4.79
C VAL A 267 24.42 0.38 4.31
N ALA A 268 24.92 0.87 3.17
CA ALA A 268 24.52 2.12 2.55
C ALA A 268 23.00 2.19 2.31
N ALA A 269 22.25 2.61 3.33
CA ALA A 269 20.79 2.68 3.34
C ALA A 269 20.27 3.93 2.60
N GLY A 270 21.16 4.87 2.24
CA GLY A 270 20.79 6.10 1.53
C GLY A 270 20.15 5.88 0.15
N GLY A 271 20.41 4.74 -0.50
CA GLY A 271 19.76 4.37 -1.76
C GLY A 271 18.37 3.71 -1.61
N LEU A 272 18.00 3.27 -0.40
CA LEU A 272 16.85 2.39 -0.15
C LEU A 272 15.51 3.14 -0.14
N ILE A 273 15.47 4.33 0.45
CA ILE A 273 14.22 5.07 0.69
C ILE A 273 13.70 5.72 -0.59
N ARG A 274 14.60 6.27 -1.42
CA ARG A 274 14.25 6.81 -2.75
C ARG A 274 13.73 5.69 -3.67
N ARG A 275 14.40 4.53 -3.67
CA ARG A 275 14.02 3.37 -4.50
C ARG A 275 12.76 2.65 -4.02
N GLY A 276 12.50 2.57 -2.73
CA GLY A 276 11.23 2.04 -2.20
C GLY A 276 10.04 2.88 -2.62
N CYS A 277 10.19 4.21 -2.58
CA CYS A 277 9.19 5.15 -3.11
C CYS A 277 9.01 4.97 -4.62
N ASP A 278 10.10 4.80 -5.38
CA ASP A 278 10.05 4.55 -6.83
C ASP A 278 9.40 3.20 -7.19
N VAL A 279 9.55 2.16 -6.37
CA VAL A 279 8.94 0.84 -6.59
C VAL A 279 7.45 0.85 -6.24
N VAL A 280 7.06 1.51 -5.15
CA VAL A 280 5.64 1.67 -4.79
C VAL A 280 4.94 2.55 -5.82
N LEU A 281 5.55 3.67 -6.21
CA LEU A 281 5.07 4.51 -7.31
C LEU A 281 5.02 3.74 -8.63
N GLY A 282 6.04 2.92 -8.92
CA GLY A 282 6.09 2.04 -10.09
C GLY A 282 5.00 0.97 -10.08
N PHE A 283 4.67 0.39 -8.91
CA PHE A 283 3.58 -0.56 -8.74
C PHE A 283 2.22 0.12 -8.93
N PHE A 284 2.00 1.31 -8.37
CA PHE A 284 0.77 2.07 -8.59
C PHE A 284 0.62 2.54 -10.05
N LEU A 285 1.71 2.95 -10.71
CA LEU A 285 1.72 3.27 -12.14
C LEU A 285 1.46 2.02 -13.00
N TRP A 286 1.98 0.87 -12.61
CA TRP A 286 1.71 -0.41 -13.26
C TRP A 286 0.26 -0.86 -13.07
N LEU A 287 -0.29 -0.76 -11.85
CA LEU A 287 -1.68 -1.07 -11.55
C LEU A 287 -2.62 -0.16 -12.36
N ARG A 288 -2.29 1.13 -12.43
CA ARG A 288 -2.97 2.12 -13.29
C ARG A 288 -2.92 1.71 -14.76
N GLY A 289 -1.76 1.26 -15.26
CA GLY A 289 -1.59 0.77 -16.63
C GLY A 289 -2.35 -0.53 -16.94
N CYS A 290 -2.40 -1.47 -15.99
CA CYS A 290 -3.19 -2.69 -16.11
C CYS A 290 -4.69 -2.40 -16.07
N LEU A 291 -5.16 -1.49 -15.22
CA LEU A 291 -6.56 -1.08 -15.14
C LEU A 291 -7.01 -0.35 -16.40
N THR A 292 -6.21 0.58 -16.95
CA THR A 292 -6.53 1.22 -18.23
C THR A 292 -6.54 0.23 -19.39
N TYR A 293 -5.67 -0.78 -19.39
CA TYR A 293 -5.66 -1.80 -20.45
C TYR A 293 -6.82 -2.79 -20.35
N ILE A 294 -7.17 -3.26 -19.16
CA ILE A 294 -8.30 -4.18 -18.95
C ILE A 294 -9.63 -3.46 -19.28
N CYS A 295 -9.78 -2.19 -18.89
CA CYS A 295 -10.93 -1.39 -19.29
C CYS A 295 -10.95 -1.09 -20.80
N GLY A 296 -9.79 -0.90 -21.44
CA GLY A 296 -9.69 -0.69 -22.89
C GLY A 296 -9.97 -1.94 -23.73
N CYS A 297 -9.64 -3.14 -23.23
CA CYS A 297 -9.89 -4.39 -23.94
C CYS A 297 -11.32 -4.93 -23.78
N ALA A 298 -12.02 -4.58 -22.71
CA ALA A 298 -13.42 -4.96 -22.51
C ALA A 298 -14.41 -4.15 -23.36
N GLY A 299 -14.00 -2.97 -23.86
CA GLY A 299 -14.88 -2.06 -24.63
C GLY A 299 -15.01 -2.35 -26.12
N ASN A 300 -14.15 -3.18 -26.72
CA ASN A 300 -14.22 -3.50 -28.15
C ASN A 300 -14.94 -4.82 -28.39
N SER A 301 -16.27 -4.77 -28.44
CA SER A 301 -17.10 -5.87 -28.94
C SER A 301 -16.89 -6.08 -30.44
N ILE A 302 -16.21 -7.17 -30.78
CA ILE A 302 -16.47 -8.12 -31.87
C ILE A 302 -17.23 -7.53 -33.08
N GLU A 303 -16.50 -6.96 -34.04
CA GLU A 303 -16.98 -6.80 -35.41
C GLU A 303 -16.25 -7.80 -36.31
N THR A 304 -16.96 -8.83 -36.76
CA THR A 304 -16.44 -9.91 -37.59
C THR A 304 -16.19 -9.43 -39.02
N ARG A 305 -14.96 -9.01 -39.34
CA ARG A 305 -14.50 -8.90 -40.74
C ARG A 305 -13.24 -9.75 -40.97
N PRO A 306 -13.12 -10.43 -42.12
CA PRO A 306 -12.00 -11.32 -42.40
C PRO A 306 -10.69 -10.53 -42.54
N VAL A 307 -9.76 -10.77 -41.63
CA VAL A 307 -8.43 -10.16 -41.64
C VAL A 307 -7.60 -10.76 -42.77
N THR A 308 -7.17 -9.94 -43.72
CA THR A 308 -6.24 -10.35 -44.77
C THR A 308 -4.85 -10.63 -44.17
N ALA A 309 -4.23 -11.75 -44.59
CA ALA A 309 -3.00 -12.29 -44.01
C ALA A 309 -1.82 -11.29 -43.89
N GLY A 310 -1.76 -10.28 -44.78
CA GLY A 310 -0.71 -9.26 -44.77
C GLY A 310 -0.83 -8.20 -43.65
N ARG A 311 -2.00 -8.04 -43.01
CA ARG A 311 -2.17 -7.11 -41.88
C ARG A 311 -1.77 -7.77 -40.56
N ALA A 312 -2.07 -9.06 -40.40
CA ALA A 312 -1.65 -9.85 -39.24
C ALA A 312 -0.12 -9.91 -39.09
N GLN A 313 0.62 -10.05 -40.19
CA GLN A 313 2.08 -10.12 -40.15
C GLN A 313 2.75 -8.79 -39.77
N ARG A 314 2.18 -7.64 -40.17
CA ARG A 314 2.67 -6.32 -39.75
C ARG A 314 2.38 -6.03 -38.28
N VAL A 315 1.22 -6.46 -37.79
CA VAL A 315 0.86 -6.37 -36.37
C VAL A 315 1.78 -7.28 -35.53
N LEU A 316 2.04 -8.52 -35.98
CA LEU A 316 2.99 -9.44 -35.32
C LEU A 316 4.43 -8.89 -35.31
N GLN A 317 4.88 -8.23 -36.37
CA GLN A 317 6.21 -7.60 -36.40
C GLN A 317 6.32 -6.36 -35.51
N ALA A 318 5.25 -5.57 -35.40
CA ALA A 318 5.19 -4.42 -34.49
C ALA A 318 5.12 -4.84 -33.01
N ILE A 319 4.46 -5.98 -32.73
CA ILE A 319 4.35 -6.54 -31.37
C ILE A 319 5.65 -7.20 -30.91
N ARG A 320 6.47 -7.75 -31.83
CA ARG A 320 7.68 -8.51 -31.48
C ARG A 320 8.67 -7.78 -30.56
N PRO A 321 9.09 -6.52 -30.81
CA PRO A 321 10.00 -5.81 -29.89
C PRO A 321 9.36 -5.56 -28.52
N TRP A 322 8.07 -5.23 -28.48
CA TRP A 322 7.31 -5.07 -27.23
C TRP A 322 7.19 -6.37 -26.45
N ALA A 323 6.91 -7.49 -27.14
CA ALA A 323 6.84 -8.80 -26.52
C ALA A 323 8.19 -9.21 -25.93
N LEU A 324 9.30 -8.88 -26.59
CA LEU A 324 10.66 -9.14 -26.08
C LEU A 324 11.00 -8.26 -24.88
N GLU A 325 10.63 -6.97 -24.88
CA GLU A 325 10.79 -6.12 -23.70
C GLU A 325 9.90 -6.54 -22.54
N LEU A 326 8.67 -6.94 -22.82
CA LEU A 326 7.73 -7.46 -21.83
C LEU A 326 8.23 -8.79 -21.24
N LEU A 327 8.79 -9.69 -22.08
CA LEU A 327 9.46 -10.91 -21.63
C LEU A 327 10.72 -10.62 -20.81
N ALA A 328 11.53 -9.64 -21.21
CA ALA A 328 12.73 -9.25 -20.47
C ALA A 328 12.39 -8.55 -19.14
N PHE A 329 11.29 -7.79 -19.09
CA PHE A 329 10.73 -7.22 -17.87
C PHE A 329 10.14 -8.30 -16.99
N ALA A 330 9.29 -9.19 -17.53
CA ALA A 330 8.72 -10.32 -16.80
C ALA A 330 9.80 -11.23 -16.23
N ARG A 331 10.87 -11.53 -16.99
CA ARG A 331 12.04 -12.27 -16.50
C ARG A 331 12.72 -11.56 -15.33
N ARG A 332 12.94 -10.25 -15.43
CA ARG A 332 13.53 -9.46 -14.33
C ARG A 332 12.62 -9.46 -13.10
N SER A 333 11.32 -9.24 -13.27
CA SER A 333 10.34 -9.24 -12.19
C SER A 333 10.20 -10.61 -11.52
N LEU A 334 10.16 -11.70 -12.29
CA LEU A 334 10.13 -13.06 -11.76
C LEU A 334 11.39 -13.41 -10.98
N HIS A 335 12.56 -13.01 -11.48
CA HIS A 335 13.82 -13.13 -10.75
C HIS A 335 13.76 -12.40 -9.40
N TRP A 336 13.27 -11.15 -9.41
CA TRP A 336 13.05 -10.37 -8.19
C TRP A 336 12.10 -11.03 -7.21
N VAL A 337 11.00 -11.63 -7.68
CA VAL A 337 10.02 -12.31 -6.82
C VAL A 337 10.62 -13.57 -6.16
N VAL A 338 11.44 -14.34 -6.87
CA VAL A 338 12.13 -15.51 -6.28
C VAL A 338 13.11 -15.07 -5.20
N HIS A 339 13.96 -14.08 -5.49
CA HIS A 339 14.90 -13.53 -4.49
C HIS A 339 14.17 -12.86 -3.33
N TYR A 340 13.04 -12.19 -3.57
CA TYR A 340 12.19 -11.62 -2.53
C TYR A 340 11.63 -12.71 -1.63
N SER A 341 11.04 -13.76 -2.21
CA SER A 341 10.39 -14.86 -1.48
C SER A 341 11.40 -15.63 -0.64
N ILE A 342 12.57 -15.94 -1.20
CA ILE A 342 13.67 -16.60 -0.47
C ILE A 342 14.24 -15.65 0.58
N GLY A 343 14.41 -14.36 0.25
CA GLY A 343 14.86 -13.34 1.21
C GLY A 343 13.91 -13.21 2.40
N LEU A 344 12.59 -13.22 2.16
CA LEU A 344 11.55 -13.18 3.18
C LEU A 344 11.61 -14.42 4.08
N LEU A 345 11.73 -15.60 3.46
CA LEU A 345 11.82 -16.88 4.17
C LEU A 345 13.11 -16.96 5.00
N VAL A 346 14.23 -16.54 4.43
CA VAL A 346 15.52 -16.50 5.11
C VAL A 346 15.45 -15.51 6.26
N ALA A 347 14.93 -14.28 6.07
CA ALA A 347 14.70 -13.33 7.16
C ALA A 347 13.87 -13.95 8.29
N HIS A 348 12.73 -14.55 7.94
CA HIS A 348 11.85 -15.22 8.90
C HIS A 348 12.58 -16.32 9.69
N ARG A 349 13.29 -17.24 9.01
CA ARG A 349 14.00 -18.37 9.65
C ARG A 349 15.27 -17.97 10.38
N SER A 350 15.89 -16.86 9.97
CA SER A 350 17.10 -16.33 10.58
C SER A 350 16.83 -15.28 11.67
N ALA A 351 15.56 -14.96 11.97
CA ALA A 351 15.23 -13.84 12.87
C ALA A 351 15.96 -12.53 12.50
N ILE A 352 16.25 -12.36 11.21
CA ILE A 352 16.82 -11.16 10.64
C ILE A 352 15.62 -10.34 10.13
N ASP A 353 15.56 -9.05 10.46
CA ASP A 353 14.38 -8.22 10.17
C ASP A 353 13.99 -8.26 8.68
N ARG A 354 12.70 -8.10 8.37
CA ARG A 354 12.17 -7.97 7.01
C ARG A 354 12.83 -6.79 6.28
N ASP A 355 13.09 -5.72 7.03
CA ASP A 355 13.87 -4.57 6.57
C ASP A 355 15.33 -4.95 6.24
N THR A 356 15.91 -5.92 6.94
CA THR A 356 17.27 -6.41 6.68
C THR A 356 17.32 -7.39 5.51
N ALA A 357 16.27 -8.20 5.27
CA ALA A 357 16.12 -8.95 4.02
C ALA A 357 15.95 -8.02 2.81
N TYR A 358 15.20 -6.93 2.96
CA TYR A 358 15.06 -5.89 1.92
C TYR A 358 16.41 -5.19 1.64
N ILE A 359 17.22 -4.97 2.67
CA ILE A 359 18.60 -4.47 2.57
C ILE A 359 19.53 -5.49 1.87
N LEU A 360 19.46 -6.78 2.22
CA LEU A 360 20.18 -7.88 1.55
C LEU A 360 19.79 -8.01 0.07
N GLN A 361 18.51 -7.82 -0.24
CA GLN A 361 17.99 -7.82 -1.59
C GLN A 361 18.45 -6.60 -2.40
N THR A 362 18.65 -5.45 -1.75
CA THR A 362 19.21 -4.27 -2.40
C THR A 362 20.71 -4.42 -2.66
N ALA A 363 21.46 -5.07 -1.76
CA ALA A 363 22.85 -5.46 -2.04
C ALA A 363 22.95 -6.41 -3.25
N LEU A 364 21.99 -7.33 -3.41
CA LEU A 364 21.86 -8.19 -4.59
C LEU A 364 21.47 -7.41 -5.87
N SER A 365 20.67 -6.34 -5.74
CA SER A 365 20.29 -5.47 -6.87
C SER A 365 21.44 -4.60 -7.39
N ASN A 366 22.30 -4.10 -6.49
CA ASN A 366 23.49 -3.33 -6.87
C ASN A 366 24.52 -4.21 -7.60
N TRP A 367 24.55 -5.51 -7.32
CA TRP A 367 25.40 -6.48 -8.03
C TRP A 367 24.94 -6.72 -9.49
N ALA A 368 23.63 -6.78 -9.75
CA ALA A 368 23.09 -6.86 -11.12
C ALA A 368 23.45 -5.62 -11.98
N GLN A 369 23.85 -4.52 -11.34
CA GLN A 369 24.31 -3.29 -11.99
C GLN A 369 25.83 -3.32 -12.26
N VAL A 370 26.61 -4.09 -11.48
CA VAL A 370 28.03 -4.36 -11.75
C VAL A 370 28.19 -5.27 -12.97
N GLU A 371 27.26 -6.21 -13.18
CA GLU A 371 27.23 -7.09 -14.36
C GLU A 371 26.90 -6.31 -15.66
N LYS A 372 26.06 -5.26 -15.58
CA LYS A 372 25.81 -4.35 -16.72
C LYS A 372 26.99 -3.45 -17.10
N ASN A 373 27.95 -3.26 -16.19
CA ASN A 373 29.11 -2.40 -16.41
C ASN A 373 30.37 -3.18 -16.86
N GLN A 374 30.28 -4.50 -17.04
CA GLN A 374 31.32 -5.24 -17.74
C GLN A 374 31.12 -5.09 -19.26
N VAL A 375 31.81 -4.10 -19.83
CA VAL A 375 32.02 -3.99 -21.28
C VAL A 375 32.85 -5.20 -21.74
N PRO A 376 32.45 -5.91 -22.81
CA PRO A 376 33.28 -6.97 -23.36
C PRO A 376 34.55 -6.34 -23.94
N ALA A 377 35.71 -6.68 -23.37
CA ALA A 377 37.00 -6.33 -23.93
C ALA A 377 37.08 -6.86 -25.38
N GLY A 378 37.40 -5.93 -26.28
CA GLY A 378 37.26 -6.08 -27.72
C GLY A 378 38.02 -7.27 -28.33
N ALA A 379 37.44 -7.73 -29.43
CA ALA A 379 38.04 -8.65 -30.37
C ALA A 379 39.34 -8.08 -30.97
N ALA A 380 40.34 -8.94 -31.10
CA ALA A 380 41.45 -8.79 -32.05
C ALA A 380 41.68 -10.17 -32.73
N PRO A 381 42.25 -10.18 -33.95
CA PRO A 381 41.78 -11.07 -35.01
C PRO A 381 42.52 -12.40 -35.11
N SER A 382 41.82 -13.33 -35.78
CA SER A 382 42.26 -14.53 -36.49
C SER A 382 43.76 -14.83 -36.54
N ASN A 383 44.12 -16.03 -36.09
CA ASN A 383 45.05 -16.88 -36.84
C ASN A 383 44.52 -18.31 -36.82
N ALA A 384 44.30 -18.84 -38.02
CA ALA A 384 44.01 -20.22 -38.28
C ALA A 384 45.32 -21.00 -38.30
N GLU A 385 45.43 -22.05 -37.49
CA GLU A 385 46.28 -23.20 -37.81
C GLU A 385 45.88 -24.43 -36.99
N ASN A 386 45.73 -25.54 -37.71
CA ASN A 386 45.81 -26.93 -37.27
C ASN A 386 44.61 -27.56 -36.56
N ALA A 387 43.80 -28.22 -37.39
CA ALA A 387 43.11 -29.45 -37.05
C ALA A 387 44.08 -30.62 -37.09
N GLU A 388 44.16 -31.43 -36.03
CA GLU A 388 44.22 -32.91 -36.11
C GLU A 388 44.14 -33.56 -34.72
N ASN A 389 43.61 -34.79 -34.70
CA ASN A 389 43.67 -35.81 -33.64
C ASN A 389 42.54 -35.89 -32.58
N ALA A 390 41.43 -36.49 -33.02
CA ALA A 390 41.00 -37.86 -32.67
C ALA A 390 41.11 -38.39 -31.21
N ASN A 391 39.95 -38.89 -30.77
CA ASN A 391 39.70 -40.16 -30.06
C ASN A 391 40.12 -40.37 -28.58
N ARG A 392 39.09 -40.55 -27.74
CA ARG A 392 38.84 -41.54 -26.65
C ARG A 392 38.27 -40.82 -25.41
N GLY A 393 37.26 -41.30 -24.70
CA GLY A 393 36.50 -42.53 -24.80
C GLY A 393 35.26 -42.42 -23.90
N SER A 394 34.17 -43.05 -24.33
CA SER A 394 32.96 -43.22 -23.53
C SER A 394 33.21 -44.27 -22.45
N ARG A 395 32.86 -43.95 -21.20
CA ARG A 395 32.64 -44.97 -20.16
C ARG A 395 31.28 -44.74 -19.52
N THR A 396 30.37 -45.65 -19.86
CA THR A 396 29.12 -45.94 -19.17
C THR A 396 29.43 -46.64 -17.85
N THR A 397 28.84 -46.18 -16.76
CA THR A 397 28.73 -46.95 -15.50
C THR A 397 27.35 -46.74 -14.89
N GLU A 398 26.52 -47.74 -15.16
CA GLU A 398 25.63 -48.47 -14.25
C GLU A 398 25.03 -47.75 -13.04
N THR A 399 23.70 -47.67 -13.11
CA THR A 399 22.76 -47.49 -12.02
C THR A 399 22.73 -48.71 -11.10
N SER A 400 22.84 -48.47 -9.78
CA SER A 400 22.39 -49.42 -8.76
C SER A 400 21.58 -48.67 -7.69
N PHE A 401 20.32 -49.09 -7.54
CA PHE A 401 19.46 -48.83 -6.38
C PHE A 401 19.78 -49.89 -5.32
N PRO A 402 19.69 -49.56 -4.01
CA PRO A 402 18.44 -49.86 -3.30
C PRO A 402 18.13 -48.94 -2.09
N GLY A 403 16.92 -49.03 -1.54
CA GLY A 403 16.72 -48.83 -0.09
C GLY A 403 15.53 -47.99 0.38
N GLU A 404 14.36 -48.63 0.44
CA GLU A 404 13.45 -48.65 1.61
C GLU A 404 13.18 -47.35 2.42
N MET A 405 11.97 -46.80 2.25
CA MET A 405 11.49 -45.59 2.93
C MET A 405 10.65 -45.95 4.17
N ARG A 406 11.19 -45.73 5.39
CA ARG A 406 10.44 -45.76 6.66
C ARG A 406 9.68 -44.45 6.90
N ARG A 407 8.38 -44.53 7.19
CA ARG A 407 7.53 -43.41 7.65
C ARG A 407 7.79 -43.10 9.14
N PRO A 408 7.94 -41.84 9.57
CA PRO A 408 7.82 -41.49 10.98
C PRO A 408 6.39 -41.06 11.34
N ARG A 409 5.89 -41.58 12.47
CA ARG A 409 4.72 -41.05 13.19
C ARG A 409 5.10 -39.72 13.85
N ILE A 410 4.30 -38.68 13.63
CA ILE A 410 4.44 -37.37 14.29
C ILE A 410 3.54 -37.36 15.53
N THR A 411 4.14 -37.19 16.71
CA THR A 411 3.46 -36.95 17.98
C THR A 411 3.37 -35.45 18.25
N LEU A 412 2.15 -34.96 18.48
CA LEU A 412 1.77 -33.55 18.63
C LEU A 412 2.09 -33.02 20.05
N ARG A 413 3.38 -32.83 20.39
CA ARG A 413 3.78 -32.32 21.73
C ARG A 413 4.95 -31.33 21.77
N ARG A 414 5.15 -30.52 20.72
CA ARG A 414 6.14 -29.42 20.73
C ARG A 414 5.58 -28.15 20.07
N LEU A 415 4.96 -27.29 20.87
CA LEU A 415 4.60 -25.91 20.49
C LEU A 415 5.09 -24.89 21.53
N MET A 416 6.29 -25.10 22.09
CA MET A 416 7.02 -24.02 22.77
C MET A 416 8.48 -23.99 22.31
N PRO A 417 9.04 -22.83 21.95
CA PRO A 417 10.44 -22.69 21.58
C PRO A 417 11.39 -23.03 22.75
N ALA A 418 12.54 -23.64 22.46
CA ALA A 418 13.52 -24.05 23.47
C ALA A 418 14.09 -22.88 24.30
N TRP A 419 14.15 -21.66 23.74
CA TRP A 419 14.60 -20.46 24.45
C TRP A 419 13.63 -20.03 25.55
N TRP A 420 12.31 -20.20 25.34
CA TRP A 420 11.27 -19.95 26.34
C TRP A 420 11.41 -20.87 27.56
N GLN A 421 11.73 -22.15 27.31
CA GLN A 421 11.98 -23.12 28.38
C GLN A 421 13.26 -22.80 29.17
N ASN A 422 14.30 -22.29 28.50
CA ASN A 422 15.55 -21.92 29.15
C ASN A 422 15.39 -20.64 30.01
N CYS A 423 14.60 -19.67 29.56
CA CYS A 423 14.32 -18.45 30.32
C CYS A 423 13.48 -18.74 31.58
N LEU A 424 12.43 -19.57 31.47
CA LEU A 424 11.66 -20.04 32.64
C LEU A 424 12.52 -20.85 33.62
N ARG A 425 13.46 -21.65 33.12
CA ARG A 425 14.38 -22.43 33.95
C ARG A 425 15.37 -21.53 34.71
N SER A 426 15.94 -20.52 34.05
CA SER A 426 16.83 -19.53 34.67
C SER A 426 16.15 -18.78 35.81
N ASN A 427 14.88 -18.39 35.64
CA ASN A 427 14.10 -17.72 36.68
C ASN A 427 13.72 -18.65 37.84
N ALA A 428 13.43 -19.93 37.57
CA ALA A 428 13.22 -20.93 38.62
C ALA A 428 14.50 -21.15 39.46
N GLU A 429 15.66 -21.22 38.80
CA GLU A 429 16.97 -21.34 39.46
C GLU A 429 17.34 -20.09 40.28
N ASN A 430 17.02 -18.88 39.78
CA ASN A 430 17.22 -17.64 40.52
C ASN A 430 16.28 -17.50 41.73
N ALA A 431 15.02 -17.94 41.61
CA ALA A 431 14.07 -17.97 42.73
C ALA A 431 14.48 -19.00 43.80
N GLU A 432 15.02 -20.16 43.39
CA GLU A 432 15.55 -21.16 44.31
C GLU A 432 16.82 -20.68 45.03
N ASN A 433 17.70 -19.96 44.34
CA ASN A 433 18.91 -19.36 44.92
C ASN A 433 18.58 -18.19 45.87
N ALA A 434 17.57 -17.38 45.57
CA ALA A 434 17.08 -16.33 46.48
C ALA A 434 16.51 -16.92 47.78
N ASN A 435 15.84 -18.08 47.71
CA ASN A 435 15.35 -18.80 48.89
C ASN A 435 16.45 -19.49 49.70
N ARG A 436 17.57 -19.88 49.09
CA ARG A 436 18.74 -20.42 49.82
C ARG A 436 19.51 -19.34 50.59
N GLY A 437 19.52 -18.09 50.11
CA GLY A 437 20.17 -16.97 50.80
C GLY A 437 19.48 -16.52 52.09
N SER A 438 18.22 -16.90 52.31
CA SER A 438 17.40 -16.49 53.46
C SER A 438 17.54 -17.40 54.70
N ARG A 439 18.39 -18.44 54.66
CA ARG A 439 18.40 -19.51 55.68
C ARG A 439 19.73 -19.69 56.39
N THR A 440 20.40 -18.61 56.79
CA THR A 440 21.54 -18.68 57.73
C THR A 440 21.68 -17.39 58.54
N THR A 441 20.85 -17.21 59.57
CA THR A 441 21.16 -16.31 60.70
C THR A 441 20.34 -16.72 61.92
N GLU A 442 21.00 -17.44 62.84
CA GLU A 442 20.74 -17.63 64.29
C GLU A 442 21.55 -18.87 64.67
N THR A 443 22.56 -18.88 65.56
CA THR A 443 22.66 -18.29 66.90
C THR A 443 24.12 -18.41 67.41
N SER A 444 24.52 -17.45 68.27
CA SER A 444 25.33 -17.61 69.50
C SER A 444 26.82 -17.97 69.42
N GLY A 445 27.66 -17.21 70.17
CA GLY A 445 28.98 -17.70 70.58
C GLY A 445 30.10 -16.66 70.70
N ARG A 446 30.01 -15.80 71.71
CA ARG A 446 31.01 -14.85 72.26
C ARG A 446 32.41 -15.45 72.47
N GLU A 447 33.48 -14.77 72.01
CA GLU A 447 34.73 -14.61 72.77
C GLU A 447 35.63 -13.49 72.19
N THR A 448 36.27 -12.76 73.10
CA THR A 448 37.05 -11.53 72.92
C THR A 448 38.55 -11.81 72.89
N VAL A 449 39.29 -11.29 71.90
CA VAL A 449 40.72 -10.94 72.04
C VAL A 449 41.03 -9.71 71.14
N PRO A 450 41.77 -8.69 71.63
CA PRO A 450 42.15 -7.52 70.84
C PRO A 450 43.56 -7.69 70.27
N GLY A 451 43.75 -7.35 69.00
CA GLY A 451 45.10 -7.31 68.44
C GLY A 451 45.13 -7.07 66.95
N GLU A 452 45.89 -6.04 66.59
CA GLU A 452 46.75 -6.02 65.41
C GLU A 452 46.26 -5.23 64.18
N MET A 453 46.59 -3.95 64.29
CA MET A 453 46.76 -2.94 63.27
C MET A 453 47.83 -3.36 62.24
N ARG A 454 47.51 -4.15 61.21
CA ARG A 454 48.37 -4.29 60.01
C ARG A 454 47.70 -4.96 58.79
N ARG A 455 46.62 -4.38 58.24
CA ARG A 455 46.07 -4.87 56.96
C ARG A 455 45.30 -3.82 56.16
N GLN A 456 45.95 -2.69 55.90
CA GLN A 456 45.36 -1.61 55.07
C GLN A 456 46.34 -1.09 54.01
N ARG A 457 47.09 -2.01 53.37
CA ARG A 457 47.94 -1.69 52.21
C ARG A 457 47.86 -2.71 51.05
N ASN A 458 47.13 -3.83 51.20
CA ASN A 458 46.94 -4.82 50.12
C ASN A 458 45.56 -4.76 49.44
N THR A 459 44.66 -3.87 49.85
CA THR A 459 43.32 -3.74 49.25
C THR A 459 43.26 -2.73 48.09
N GLN A 460 44.31 -1.95 47.85
CA GLN A 460 44.38 -1.07 46.68
C GLN A 460 44.99 -1.75 45.45
N HIS A 461 45.81 -2.79 45.60
CA HIS A 461 46.38 -3.50 44.44
C HIS A 461 45.42 -4.53 43.83
N PHE A 462 44.51 -5.11 44.63
CA PHE A 462 43.53 -6.09 44.16
C PHE A 462 42.34 -5.45 43.42
N VAL A 463 42.01 -4.19 43.75
CA VAL A 463 40.97 -3.42 43.06
C VAL A 463 41.47 -2.88 41.72
N GLN A 464 42.78 -2.69 41.55
CA GLN A 464 43.38 -2.20 40.31
C GLN A 464 43.64 -3.32 39.28
N GLU A 465 43.86 -4.56 39.74
CA GLU A 465 43.91 -5.75 38.87
C GLU A 465 42.52 -6.20 38.40
N SER A 466 41.47 -6.00 39.21
CA SER A 466 40.08 -6.29 38.84
C SER A 466 39.49 -5.31 37.81
N ILE A 467 40.14 -4.16 37.58
CA ILE A 467 39.73 -3.17 36.57
C ILE A 467 40.40 -3.45 35.20
N HIS A 468 41.50 -4.21 35.16
CA HIS A 468 42.15 -4.58 33.90
C HIS A 468 41.56 -5.84 33.24
N GLU A 469 40.83 -6.66 33.97
CA GLU A 469 40.18 -7.88 33.45
C GLU A 469 38.79 -7.62 32.84
N PHE A 470 38.25 -6.40 32.98
CA PHE A 470 37.01 -5.96 32.32
C PHE A 470 37.20 -5.49 30.86
N HIS A 471 38.40 -5.63 30.30
CA HIS A 471 38.72 -5.30 28.90
C HIS A 471 38.87 -6.52 27.97
N ALA A 472 38.00 -7.51 28.12
CA ALA A 472 37.84 -8.55 27.09
C ALA A 472 36.47 -8.47 26.38
N PRO A 473 36.25 -7.51 25.47
CA PRO A 473 35.09 -7.49 24.55
C PRO A 473 35.13 -8.62 23.50
N ARG A 474 35.88 -9.71 23.76
CA ARG A 474 36.04 -10.85 22.85
C ARG A 474 34.97 -11.93 23.05
N THR A 475 34.37 -12.05 24.22
CA THR A 475 33.36 -13.08 24.52
C THR A 475 31.98 -12.74 23.92
N SER A 476 31.56 -11.48 23.93
CA SER A 476 30.30 -11.08 23.27
C SER A 476 30.41 -11.13 21.75
N LEU A 477 31.54 -10.71 21.19
CA LEU A 477 31.80 -10.72 19.75
C LEU A 477 31.93 -12.13 19.17
N THR A 478 32.40 -13.11 19.96
CA THR A 478 32.41 -14.54 19.59
C THR A 478 31.01 -15.12 19.62
N LYS A 479 30.20 -14.84 20.65
CA LYS A 479 28.79 -15.25 20.74
C LYS A 479 27.96 -14.67 19.59
N ALA A 480 28.16 -13.41 19.23
CA ALA A 480 27.50 -12.76 18.09
C ALA A 480 27.91 -13.39 16.74
N ARG A 481 29.19 -13.77 16.59
CA ARG A 481 29.67 -14.51 15.41
C ARG A 481 29.10 -15.92 15.32
N GLU A 482 28.99 -16.63 16.43
CA GLU A 482 28.35 -17.94 16.48
C GLU A 482 26.86 -17.86 16.16
N LEU A 483 26.16 -16.84 16.67
CA LEU A 483 24.78 -16.55 16.30
C LEU A 483 24.68 -16.34 14.79
N ASN A 484 25.51 -15.45 14.23
CA ASN A 484 25.52 -15.12 12.80
C ASN A 484 25.85 -16.34 11.91
N ARG A 485 26.76 -17.23 12.35
CA ARG A 485 27.03 -18.51 11.66
C ARG A 485 25.81 -19.45 11.70
N GLY A 486 25.13 -19.55 12.84
CA GLY A 486 23.90 -20.33 12.97
C GLY A 486 22.75 -19.77 12.13
N LEU A 487 22.73 -18.45 11.87
CA LEU A 487 21.76 -17.80 11.00
C LEU A 487 22.02 -18.13 9.51
N GLY A 488 23.28 -18.13 9.09
CA GLY A 488 23.66 -18.52 7.73
C GLY A 488 23.28 -19.96 7.40
N SER A 489 23.56 -20.91 8.31
CA SER A 489 23.21 -22.33 8.10
C SER A 489 21.69 -22.57 8.06
N ARG A 490 20.93 -21.92 8.95
CA ARG A 490 19.46 -22.00 8.93
C ARG A 490 18.86 -21.36 7.68
N GLY A 491 19.45 -20.28 7.19
CA GLY A 491 19.06 -19.64 5.93
C GLY A 491 19.26 -20.56 4.72
N ALA A 492 20.42 -21.21 4.63
CA ALA A 492 20.71 -22.16 3.56
C ALA A 492 19.78 -23.37 3.56
N VAL A 493 19.50 -23.94 4.74
CA VAL A 493 18.52 -25.04 4.89
C VAL A 493 17.11 -24.59 4.50
N ALA A 494 16.70 -23.37 4.84
CA ALA A 494 15.39 -22.84 4.44
C ALA A 494 15.30 -22.61 2.92
N ALA A 495 16.35 -22.07 2.31
CA ALA A 495 16.41 -21.84 0.86
C ALA A 495 16.35 -23.15 0.07
N THR A 496 17.14 -24.16 0.46
CA THR A 496 17.14 -25.48 -0.16
C THR A 496 15.80 -26.20 0.02
N GLN A 497 15.20 -26.14 1.22
CA GLN A 497 13.84 -26.65 1.45
C GLN A 497 12.84 -25.96 0.53
N PHE A 498 12.88 -24.63 0.41
CA PHE A 498 11.96 -23.88 -0.45
C PHE A 498 12.07 -24.27 -1.94
N LEU A 499 13.30 -24.43 -2.45
CA LEU A 499 13.54 -24.83 -3.83
C LEU A 499 13.02 -26.23 -4.14
N ASN A 500 13.14 -27.18 -3.21
CA ASN A 500 12.87 -28.60 -3.45
C ASN A 500 11.43 -29.04 -3.13
N VAL A 501 10.61 -28.21 -2.48
CA VAL A 501 9.24 -28.59 -2.07
C VAL A 501 8.18 -28.19 -3.10
N ASN A 502 7.02 -28.85 -3.02
CA ASN A 502 5.86 -28.55 -3.87
C ASN A 502 5.20 -27.19 -3.52
N LEU A 503 4.27 -26.74 -4.37
CA LEU A 503 3.61 -25.43 -4.21
C LEU A 503 2.95 -25.26 -2.83
N LEU A 504 2.22 -26.27 -2.35
CA LEU A 504 1.51 -26.20 -1.07
C LEU A 504 2.48 -26.01 0.12
N MET A 505 3.58 -26.74 0.13
CA MET A 505 4.64 -26.58 1.13
C MET A 505 5.35 -25.22 1.01
N ARG A 506 5.48 -24.65 -0.18
CA ARG A 506 5.99 -23.27 -0.34
C ARG A 506 5.05 -22.24 0.29
N VAL A 507 3.73 -22.42 0.15
CA VAL A 507 2.74 -21.58 0.85
C VAL A 507 2.87 -21.71 2.35
N GLU A 508 2.96 -22.94 2.87
CA GLU A 508 3.15 -23.19 4.31
C GLU A 508 4.44 -22.57 4.85
N LEU A 509 5.53 -22.62 4.08
CA LEU A 509 6.80 -22.00 4.44
C LEU A 509 6.75 -20.47 4.38
N LEU A 510 6.06 -19.89 3.40
CA LEU A 510 5.95 -18.43 3.23
C LEU A 510 4.91 -17.79 4.14
N PHE A 511 3.87 -18.52 4.56
CA PHE A 511 2.79 -17.95 5.36
C PHE A 511 3.28 -17.31 6.67
N PRO A 512 4.10 -17.96 7.52
CA PRO A 512 4.68 -17.33 8.69
C PRO A 512 5.56 -16.11 8.38
N ALA A 513 6.25 -16.13 7.23
CA ALA A 513 7.10 -15.03 6.76
C ALA A 513 6.29 -13.80 6.32
N VAL A 514 5.07 -14.01 5.83
CA VAL A 514 4.19 -12.94 5.37
C VAL A 514 3.34 -12.37 6.50
N HIS A 515 3.04 -13.18 7.50
CA HIS A 515 2.05 -12.90 8.54
C HIS A 515 2.58 -12.04 9.69
N ASP A 516 2.00 -10.85 9.84
CA ASP A 516 2.49 -9.83 10.77
C ASP A 516 2.43 -10.29 12.24
N TRP A 517 1.41 -11.05 12.65
CA TRP A 517 1.35 -11.61 14.01
C TRP A 517 2.48 -12.61 14.32
N PHE A 518 2.92 -13.42 13.35
CA PHE A 518 4.08 -14.31 13.57
C PHE A 518 5.38 -13.52 13.65
N ALA A 519 5.44 -12.31 13.07
CA ALA A 519 6.58 -11.42 13.23
C ALA A 519 6.76 -10.92 14.68
N LEU A 520 5.70 -10.95 15.52
CA LEU A 520 5.83 -10.63 16.95
C LEU A 520 6.75 -11.61 17.69
N ASN A 521 6.77 -12.87 17.28
CA ASN A 521 7.59 -13.91 17.88
C ASN A 521 9.03 -13.92 17.35
N GLN A 522 9.31 -13.15 16.31
CA GLN A 522 10.65 -13.05 15.76
C GLN A 522 11.43 -12.00 16.54
N PHE A 523 12.60 -12.38 17.02
CA PHE A 523 13.57 -11.41 17.51
C PHE A 523 13.96 -10.48 16.35
N SER A 524 14.09 -9.18 16.61
CA SER A 524 14.71 -8.26 15.67
C SER A 524 15.62 -7.31 16.39
N ILE A 525 16.75 -7.05 15.72
CA ILE A 525 17.74 -6.07 16.13
C ILE A 525 17.28 -4.65 15.77
N ALA A 526 16.50 -4.47 14.69
CA ALA A 526 16.11 -3.14 14.22
C ALA A 526 14.85 -2.58 14.89
N ARG A 527 13.90 -3.44 15.31
CA ARG A 527 12.66 -3.02 15.97
C ARG A 527 12.47 -3.78 17.28
N SER A 528 12.06 -3.07 18.32
CA SER A 528 11.72 -3.68 19.62
C SER A 528 10.39 -4.44 19.53
N HIS A 529 10.17 -5.44 20.39
CA HIS A 529 8.90 -6.16 20.46
C HIS A 529 7.75 -5.23 20.81
N VAL A 530 7.95 -4.29 21.76
CA VAL A 530 6.92 -3.30 22.14
C VAL A 530 6.47 -2.47 20.94
N THR A 531 7.43 -2.01 20.12
CA THR A 531 7.14 -1.23 18.92
C THR A 531 6.29 -2.02 17.92
N ARG A 532 6.57 -3.31 17.75
CA ARG A 532 5.82 -4.18 16.83
C ARG A 532 4.39 -4.42 17.32
N VAL A 533 4.21 -4.68 18.61
CA VAL A 533 2.88 -4.85 19.21
C VAL A 533 2.09 -3.54 19.11
N ALA A 534 2.71 -2.39 19.37
CA ALA A 534 2.06 -1.08 19.23
C ALA A 534 1.63 -0.79 17.78
N LEU A 535 2.46 -1.07 16.78
CA LEU A 535 2.06 -0.91 15.38
C LEU A 535 0.90 -1.86 15.00
N LEU A 536 0.86 -3.06 15.57
CA LEU A 536 -0.23 -4.00 15.36
C LEU A 536 -1.52 -3.56 16.06
N SER A 537 -1.45 -3.03 17.28
CA SER A 537 -2.61 -2.50 17.99
C SER A 537 -3.21 -1.32 17.24
N MET A 538 -2.36 -0.39 16.80
CA MET A 538 -2.76 0.71 15.94
C MET A 538 -3.48 0.23 14.68
N LYS A 539 -2.96 -0.78 14.00
CA LYS A 539 -3.63 -1.34 12.81
C LYS A 539 -5.02 -1.86 13.11
N VAL A 540 -5.18 -2.62 14.19
CA VAL A 540 -6.48 -3.18 14.58
C VAL A 540 -7.46 -2.07 14.99
N PHE A 541 -7.05 -1.15 15.85
CA PHE A 541 -7.94 -0.08 16.33
C PHE A 541 -8.26 0.96 15.26
N SER A 542 -7.33 1.29 14.37
CA SER A 542 -7.62 2.07 13.15
C SER A 542 -8.69 1.39 12.31
N GLY A 543 -8.54 0.09 12.03
CA GLY A 543 -9.52 -0.68 11.26
C GLY A 543 -10.91 -0.61 11.90
N CYS A 544 -11.00 -0.86 13.22
CA CYS A 544 -12.26 -0.77 13.95
C CYS A 544 -12.89 0.64 13.87
N ALA A 545 -12.07 1.68 14.03
CA ALA A 545 -12.53 3.06 14.00
C ALA A 545 -13.00 3.45 12.59
N PHE A 546 -12.24 3.12 11.54
CA PHE A 546 -12.65 3.42 10.17
C PHE A 546 -13.87 2.61 9.74
N ASP A 547 -13.98 1.34 10.14
CA ASP A 547 -15.19 0.57 9.89
C ASP A 547 -16.41 1.23 10.55
N ALA A 548 -16.25 1.82 11.74
CA ALA A 548 -17.31 2.59 12.41
C ALA A 548 -17.60 3.94 11.71
N VAL A 549 -16.57 4.68 11.27
CA VAL A 549 -16.72 5.96 10.53
C VAL A 549 -17.53 5.72 9.26
N LEU A 550 -17.16 4.66 8.55
CA LEU A 550 -17.69 4.33 7.25
C LEU A 550 -18.96 3.48 7.29
N PHE A 551 -19.35 3.04 8.48
CA PHE A 551 -20.64 2.43 8.68
C PHE A 551 -21.70 3.50 8.45
N SER A 552 -22.41 3.41 7.32
CA SER A 552 -23.62 4.18 7.06
C SER A 552 -24.69 3.70 8.05
N SER A 553 -24.62 4.18 9.29
CA SER A 553 -25.59 3.77 10.30
C SER A 553 -26.96 4.22 9.83
N THR A 554 -27.95 3.35 10.01
CA THR A 554 -29.35 3.76 9.94
C THR A 554 -29.70 4.51 11.22
N ALA A 555 -28.98 5.61 11.49
CA ALA A 555 -29.27 6.52 12.59
C ALA A 555 -30.77 6.86 12.57
N GLU A 556 -31.31 7.19 13.75
CA GLU A 556 -32.75 7.32 14.01
C GLU A 556 -33.56 7.89 12.82
N PRO A 557 -34.77 7.35 12.56
CA PRO A 557 -35.59 7.79 11.44
C PRO A 557 -35.82 9.30 11.61
N GLY A 558 -35.29 10.10 10.68
CA GLY A 558 -35.29 11.56 10.77
C GLY A 558 -34.01 12.23 10.25
N PHE A 559 -32.83 11.62 10.44
CA PHE A 559 -31.58 12.28 9.98
C PHE A 559 -31.31 12.08 8.49
N ASN A 560 -31.51 10.86 7.98
CA ASN A 560 -31.27 10.55 6.56
C ASN A 560 -32.37 11.07 5.63
N ASP A 561 -33.51 11.49 6.18
CA ASP A 561 -34.60 12.06 5.39
C ASP A 561 -34.24 13.46 4.85
N GLU A 562 -33.26 14.14 5.45
CA GLU A 562 -32.83 15.48 5.04
C GLU A 562 -31.87 15.49 3.84
N LYS A 563 -31.19 14.36 3.55
CA LYS A 563 -30.26 14.24 2.41
C LYS A 563 -30.46 12.93 1.66
N PRO A 564 -31.37 12.88 0.67
CA PRO A 564 -31.64 11.66 -0.11
C PRO A 564 -30.38 11.12 -0.83
N GLU A 565 -29.38 11.97 -1.07
CA GLU A 565 -28.09 11.60 -1.67
C GLU A 565 -27.28 10.59 -0.86
N CYS A 566 -27.43 10.58 0.48
CA CYS A 566 -26.72 9.62 1.33
C CYS A 566 -27.39 8.25 1.40
N SER A 567 -28.55 8.05 0.77
CA SER A 567 -29.26 6.76 0.72
C SER A 567 -28.94 6.03 -0.59
N PRO A 568 -28.04 5.03 -0.58
CA PRO A 568 -27.79 4.26 -1.79
C PRO A 568 -29.06 3.48 -2.17
N ALA A 569 -29.49 3.57 -3.43
CA ALA A 569 -30.62 2.81 -3.94
C ALA A 569 -30.37 1.30 -3.71
N LEU A 570 -31.19 0.69 -2.85
CA LEU A 570 -31.01 -0.61 -2.17
C LEU A 570 -30.78 -1.83 -3.09
N ALA A 571 -30.90 -1.69 -4.41
CA ALA A 571 -30.90 -2.80 -5.37
C ALA A 571 -29.84 -2.67 -6.48
N SER A 572 -28.89 -1.74 -6.38
CA SER A 572 -27.93 -1.48 -7.46
C SER A 572 -26.51 -1.97 -7.15
N TRP A 573 -25.78 -2.44 -8.17
CA TRP A 573 -24.33 -2.76 -8.10
C TRP A 573 -23.48 -1.62 -7.51
N LYS A 574 -24.01 -0.39 -7.48
CA LYS A 574 -23.40 0.75 -6.80
C LYS A 574 -23.18 0.49 -5.32
N TYR A 575 -24.04 -0.27 -4.64
CA TYR A 575 -23.86 -0.62 -3.22
C TYR A 575 -22.61 -1.46 -2.99
N VAL A 576 -22.40 -2.48 -3.81
CA VAL A 576 -21.19 -3.32 -3.74
C VAL A 576 -19.95 -2.50 -4.08
N GLY A 577 -20.04 -1.65 -5.12
CA GLY A 577 -18.96 -0.73 -5.49
C GLY A 577 -18.57 0.21 -4.35
N GLN A 578 -19.56 0.83 -3.71
CA GLN A 578 -19.36 1.71 -2.57
C GLN A 578 -18.73 0.95 -1.40
N ALA A 579 -19.25 -0.23 -1.02
CA ALA A 579 -18.67 -1.04 0.05
C ALA A 579 -17.20 -1.42 -0.20
N VAL A 580 -16.86 -1.77 -1.45
CA VAL A 580 -15.47 -2.07 -1.84
C VAL A 580 -14.58 -0.84 -1.79
N ILE A 581 -15.04 0.30 -2.32
CA ILE A 581 -14.29 1.57 -2.30
C ILE A 581 -14.06 2.02 -0.86
N THR A 582 -15.09 1.95 -0.03
CA THR A 582 -15.06 2.24 1.39
C THR A 582 -14.05 1.36 2.13
N GLY A 583 -14.07 0.04 1.91
CA GLY A 583 -13.08 -0.88 2.50
C GLY A 583 -11.65 -0.65 2.02
N LEU A 584 -11.46 -0.25 0.75
CA LEU A 584 -10.14 0.15 0.23
C LEU A 584 -9.68 1.47 0.83
N ALA A 585 -10.57 2.44 0.97
CA ALA A 585 -10.28 3.75 1.55
C ALA A 585 -9.89 3.61 3.03
N SER A 586 -10.64 2.83 3.83
CA SER A 586 -10.31 2.60 5.25
C SER A 586 -8.94 1.96 5.43
N THR A 587 -8.66 0.90 4.68
CA THR A 587 -7.37 0.19 4.75
C THR A 587 -6.20 1.06 4.32
N LEU A 588 -6.36 1.87 3.27
CA LEU A 588 -5.33 2.82 2.84
C LEU A 588 -5.13 3.93 3.88
N LEU A 589 -6.21 4.49 4.45
CA LEU A 589 -6.07 5.55 5.45
C LEU A 589 -5.39 5.06 6.72
N SER A 590 -5.75 3.85 7.19
CA SER A 590 -5.08 3.23 8.35
C SER A 590 -3.61 2.97 8.07
N ASP A 591 -3.28 2.42 6.91
CA ASP A 591 -1.90 2.10 6.55
C ASP A 591 -1.05 3.38 6.36
N VAL A 592 -1.64 4.49 5.88
CA VAL A 592 -0.95 5.78 5.77
C VAL A 592 -0.54 6.32 7.15
N VAL A 593 -1.43 6.27 8.14
CA VAL A 593 -1.10 6.72 9.51
C VAL A 593 0.03 5.87 10.10
N ILE A 594 -0.08 4.55 9.97
CA ILE A 594 0.94 3.60 10.44
C ILE A 594 2.27 3.81 9.71
N TRP A 595 2.22 4.09 8.41
CA TRP A 595 3.41 4.36 7.59
C TRP A 595 4.10 5.65 8.02
N ILE A 596 3.36 6.74 8.25
CA ILE A 596 3.91 8.02 8.75
C ILE A 596 4.61 7.81 10.10
N LEU A 597 4.01 7.05 11.01
CA LEU A 597 4.60 6.80 12.33
C LEU A 597 5.78 5.83 12.26
N SER A 598 5.68 4.81 11.41
CA SER A 598 6.80 3.91 11.11
C SER A 598 7.97 4.66 10.47
N TYR A 599 7.68 5.68 9.66
CA TYR A 599 8.68 6.56 9.07
C TYR A 599 9.37 7.42 10.14
N ILE A 600 8.61 7.99 11.09
CA ILE A 600 9.18 8.71 12.25
C ILE A 600 10.07 7.78 13.09
N LEU A 601 9.69 6.51 13.23
CA LEU A 601 10.48 5.46 13.89
C LEU A 601 11.65 4.93 13.07
N SER A 602 11.68 5.15 11.76
CA SER A 602 12.79 4.70 10.93
C SER A 602 14.00 5.55 11.28
N ALA A 603 14.94 5.00 12.04
CA ALA A 603 16.17 5.72 12.33
C ALA A 603 16.90 5.89 11.00
N THR A 604 17.13 7.14 10.59
CA THR A 604 18.13 7.40 9.56
C THR A 604 19.47 6.91 10.10
N ILE A 605 19.97 5.83 9.50
CA ILE A 605 21.29 5.29 9.77
C ILE A 605 22.26 6.26 9.10
N GLU A 606 22.78 7.20 9.90
CA GLU A 606 23.84 8.09 9.44
C GLU A 606 25.17 7.37 9.60
N GLU A 607 25.81 7.02 8.47
CA GLU A 607 27.15 6.45 8.48
C GLU A 607 28.15 7.52 8.90
N ARG A 608 28.69 7.40 10.12
CA ARG A 608 29.80 8.21 10.59
C ARG A 608 31.05 7.33 10.76
N PRO A 609 32.22 7.77 10.27
CA PRO A 609 33.45 6.97 10.31
C PRO A 609 33.98 6.75 11.74
N ALA A 610 33.62 7.60 12.69
CA ALA A 610 33.87 7.40 14.10
C ALA A 610 32.83 8.16 14.95
N TRP A 611 32.29 7.50 15.98
CA TRP A 611 31.42 8.13 16.97
C TRP A 611 32.26 8.61 18.16
N THR A 612 32.05 9.86 18.59
CA THR A 612 32.58 10.30 19.89
C THR A 612 31.67 9.78 21.01
N THR A 613 32.22 9.49 22.18
CA THR A 613 31.44 9.01 23.35
C THR A 613 30.33 9.98 23.75
N LYS A 614 30.56 11.29 23.57
CA LYS A 614 29.56 12.33 23.82
C LYS A 614 28.40 12.26 22.83
N ASP A 615 28.69 12.13 21.53
CA ASP A 615 27.67 12.00 20.49
C ASP A 615 26.86 10.72 20.66
N TRP A 616 27.51 9.63 21.06
CA TRP A 616 26.87 8.34 21.34
C TRP A 616 25.83 8.46 22.46
N SER A 617 26.20 9.03 23.60
CA SER A 617 25.26 9.22 24.73
C SER A 617 24.09 10.16 24.38
N ALA A 618 24.33 11.16 23.53
CA ALA A 618 23.28 12.04 23.04
C ALA A 618 22.32 11.29 22.09
N ARG A 619 22.86 10.44 21.21
CA ARG A 619 22.08 9.60 20.29
C ARG A 619 21.25 8.56 21.02
N LEU A 620 21.81 7.90 22.04
CA LEU A 620 21.09 6.95 22.90
C LEU A 620 19.92 7.63 23.62
N ARG A 621 20.14 8.82 24.20
CA ARG A 621 19.06 9.61 24.82
C ARG A 621 17.99 10.00 23.80
N TRP A 622 18.40 10.42 22.61
CA TRP A 622 17.49 10.74 21.51
C TRP A 622 16.66 9.53 21.06
N SER A 623 17.29 8.37 20.89
CA SER A 623 16.63 7.11 20.51
C SER A 623 15.57 6.71 21.55
N ARG A 624 15.93 6.73 22.84
CA ARG A 624 14.99 6.46 23.95
C ARG A 624 13.83 7.46 23.99
N TRP A 625 14.13 8.76 23.82
CA TRP A 625 13.09 9.79 23.78
C TRP A 625 12.15 9.56 22.60
N ARG A 626 12.67 9.27 21.40
CA ARG A 626 11.86 9.00 20.22
C ARG A 626 10.96 7.77 20.39
N THR A 627 11.48 6.67 20.95
CA THR A 627 10.66 5.48 21.23
C THR A 627 9.56 5.80 22.24
N ARG A 628 9.86 6.55 23.31
CA ARG A 628 8.83 7.00 24.28
C ARG A 628 7.78 7.89 23.63
N CYS A 629 8.19 8.86 22.81
CA CYS A 629 7.27 9.73 22.07
C CYS A 629 6.39 8.92 21.11
N PHE A 630 6.95 7.96 20.39
CA PHE A 630 6.19 7.06 19.54
C PHE A 630 5.16 6.26 20.34
N LEU A 631 5.55 5.66 21.47
CA LEU A 631 4.63 4.88 22.30
C LEU A 631 3.52 5.75 22.90
N CYS A 632 3.82 6.98 23.33
CA CYS A 632 2.81 7.92 23.78
C CYS A 632 1.84 8.28 22.65
N PHE A 633 2.35 8.53 21.44
CA PHE A 633 1.51 8.84 20.29
C PHE A 633 0.62 7.65 19.91
N ALA A 634 1.21 6.45 19.80
CA ALA A 634 0.50 5.21 19.50
C ALA A 634 -0.61 4.94 20.53
N ALA A 635 -0.31 5.04 21.82
CA ALA A 635 -1.31 4.87 22.89
C ALA A 635 -2.42 5.93 22.83
N SER A 636 -2.07 7.20 22.56
CA SER A 636 -3.08 8.27 22.43
C SER A 636 -3.97 8.08 21.21
N TYR A 637 -3.40 7.57 20.11
CA TYR A 637 -4.13 7.28 18.89
C TYR A 637 -5.06 6.07 19.09
N ASP A 638 -4.57 4.98 19.68
CA ASP A 638 -5.38 3.80 20.02
C ASP A 638 -6.54 4.17 20.94
N LEU A 639 -6.28 5.02 21.94
CA LEU A 639 -7.32 5.54 22.83
C LEU A 639 -8.36 6.37 22.07
N ALA A 640 -7.94 7.25 21.15
CA ALA A 640 -8.86 8.03 20.33
C ALA A 640 -9.73 7.14 19.43
N CYS A 641 -9.13 6.13 18.78
CA CYS A 641 -9.84 5.13 18.00
C CYS A 641 -10.87 4.36 18.85
N LEU A 642 -10.48 3.92 20.05
CA LEU A 642 -11.37 3.23 20.97
C LEU A 642 -12.54 4.13 21.43
N ILE A 643 -12.26 5.37 21.82
CA ILE A 643 -13.30 6.34 22.20
C ILE A 643 -14.27 6.53 21.04
N TYR A 644 -13.77 6.66 19.81
CA TYR A 644 -14.62 6.79 18.62
C TYR A 644 -15.51 5.56 18.40
N VAL A 645 -14.96 4.35 18.51
CA VAL A 645 -15.74 3.11 18.39
C VAL A 645 -16.81 3.02 19.48
N TYR A 646 -16.50 3.42 20.72
CA TYR A 646 -17.50 3.46 21.80
C TYR A 646 -18.57 4.53 21.59
N LEU A 647 -18.20 5.72 21.10
CA LEU A 647 -19.16 6.75 20.70
C LEU A 647 -20.13 6.21 19.64
N PHE A 648 -19.61 5.52 18.62
CA PHE A 648 -20.44 4.88 17.62
C PHE A 648 -21.38 3.85 18.24
N ILE A 649 -20.89 2.92 19.07
CA ILE A 649 -21.71 1.87 19.69
C ILE A 649 -22.79 2.45 20.62
N ALA A 650 -22.49 3.55 21.31
CA ALA A 650 -23.44 4.24 22.17
C ALA A 650 -24.59 4.89 21.38
N ASN A 651 -24.29 5.41 20.20
CA ASN A 651 -25.26 6.14 19.36
C ASN A 651 -25.96 5.27 18.31
N ALA A 652 -25.37 4.12 17.96
CA ALA A 652 -25.94 3.20 16.97
C ALA A 652 -27.13 2.40 17.52
N ARG A 653 -28.01 1.95 16.62
CA ARG A 653 -29.04 0.95 16.96
C ARG A 653 -28.37 -0.39 17.28
N GLU A 654 -29.05 -1.23 18.06
CA GLU A 654 -28.52 -2.53 18.45
C GLU A 654 -28.15 -3.40 17.23
N GLY A 655 -29.01 -3.42 16.20
CA GLY A 655 -28.74 -4.10 14.93
C GLY A 655 -27.45 -3.63 14.26
N ASP A 656 -27.26 -2.33 14.10
CA ASP A 656 -26.07 -1.74 13.46
C ASP A 656 -24.80 -2.03 14.28
N SER A 657 -24.88 -2.01 15.61
CA SER A 657 -23.75 -2.36 16.47
C SER A 657 -23.31 -3.82 16.32
N THR A 658 -24.25 -4.76 16.15
CA THR A 658 -23.93 -6.18 15.90
C THR A 658 -23.33 -6.40 14.51
N GLN A 659 -23.79 -5.65 13.50
CA GLN A 659 -23.21 -5.68 12.17
C GLN A 659 -21.79 -5.11 12.14
N LEU A 660 -21.54 -4.01 12.86
CA LEU A 660 -20.18 -3.49 13.06
C LEU A 660 -19.28 -4.56 13.70
N MET A 661 -19.74 -5.22 14.76
CA MET A 661 -18.97 -6.28 15.41
C MET A 661 -18.62 -7.42 14.43
N LEU A 662 -19.58 -7.83 13.59
CA LEU A 662 -19.34 -8.86 12.56
C LEU A 662 -18.33 -8.36 11.52
N ALA A 663 -18.41 -7.09 11.11
CA ALA A 663 -17.47 -6.47 10.19
C ALA A 663 -16.06 -6.46 10.77
N ILE A 664 -15.88 -6.08 12.04
CA ILE A 664 -14.57 -6.09 12.69
C ILE A 664 -14.02 -7.53 12.81
N LEU A 665 -14.85 -8.50 13.21
CA LEU A 665 -14.43 -9.91 13.28
C LEU A 665 -13.99 -10.44 11.91
N TRP A 666 -14.73 -10.06 10.86
CA TRP A 666 -14.39 -10.40 9.50
C TRP A 666 -13.10 -9.72 9.04
N GLY A 667 -12.92 -8.44 9.34
CA GLY A 667 -11.69 -7.69 9.08
C GLY A 667 -10.48 -8.32 9.75
N LEU A 668 -10.60 -8.71 11.02
CA LEU A 668 -9.55 -9.42 11.75
C LEU A 668 -9.25 -10.81 11.18
N PHE A 669 -10.26 -11.55 10.74
CA PHE A 669 -10.06 -12.82 10.07
C PHE A 669 -9.33 -12.62 8.73
N GLN A 670 -9.70 -11.60 7.97
CA GLN A 670 -9.01 -11.24 6.73
C GLN A 670 -7.56 -10.81 6.98
N ASP A 671 -7.31 -9.94 7.95
CA ASP A 671 -5.96 -9.45 8.25
C ASP A 671 -5.06 -10.50 8.91
N GLY A 672 -5.65 -11.33 9.78
CA GLY A 672 -4.95 -12.41 10.46
C GLY A 672 -4.66 -13.58 9.52
N LEU A 673 -5.68 -14.12 8.85
CA LEU A 673 -5.55 -15.37 8.09
C LEU A 673 -5.61 -15.17 6.58
N GLY A 674 -6.61 -14.42 6.11
CA GLY A 674 -6.93 -14.31 4.68
C GLY A 674 -5.81 -13.68 3.85
N LYS A 675 -5.45 -12.44 4.15
CA LYS A 675 -4.44 -11.65 3.43
C LYS A 675 -3.06 -12.32 3.46
N PRO A 676 -2.53 -12.79 4.60
CA PRO A 676 -1.23 -13.47 4.60
C PRO A 676 -1.24 -14.78 3.81
N LEU A 677 -2.35 -15.53 3.85
CA LEU A 677 -2.49 -16.77 3.07
C LEU A 677 -2.53 -16.50 1.57
N VAL A 678 -3.31 -15.50 1.14
CA VAL A 678 -3.38 -15.09 -0.27
C VAL A 678 -2.04 -14.57 -0.75
N MET A 679 -1.37 -13.72 0.03
CA MET A 679 -0.04 -13.22 -0.33
C MET A 679 1.01 -14.33 -0.38
N ALA A 680 1.01 -15.26 0.59
CA ALA A 680 1.87 -16.44 0.55
C ALA A 680 1.59 -17.32 -0.67
N ALA A 681 0.33 -17.51 -1.04
CA ALA A 681 -0.07 -18.23 -2.25
C ALA A 681 0.43 -17.54 -3.53
N ILE A 682 0.24 -16.22 -3.65
CA ILE A 682 0.73 -15.43 -4.80
C ILE A 682 2.26 -15.54 -4.91
N LEU A 683 2.98 -15.35 -3.81
CA LEU A 683 4.45 -15.48 -3.79
C LEU A 683 4.91 -16.91 -4.11
N ALA A 684 4.22 -17.93 -3.60
CA ALA A 684 4.52 -19.33 -3.90
C ALA A 684 4.26 -19.66 -5.38
N ILE A 685 3.16 -19.19 -5.97
CA ILE A 685 2.83 -19.39 -7.39
C ILE A 685 3.87 -18.68 -8.26
N ALA A 686 4.14 -17.41 -7.97
CA ALA A 686 5.08 -16.60 -8.75
C ALA A 686 6.51 -17.16 -8.67
N SER A 687 6.96 -17.59 -7.49
CA SER A 687 8.27 -18.26 -7.34
C SER A 687 8.32 -19.63 -8.03
N SER A 688 7.22 -20.39 -8.01
CA SER A 688 7.15 -21.67 -8.72
C SER A 688 7.18 -21.51 -10.23
N LEU A 689 6.44 -20.53 -10.75
CA LEU A 689 6.46 -20.19 -12.17
C LEU A 689 7.85 -19.72 -12.60
N ALA A 690 8.50 -18.88 -11.79
CA ALA A 690 9.85 -18.41 -12.06
C ALA A 690 10.88 -19.56 -12.08
N LEU A 691 10.82 -20.50 -11.13
CA LEU A 691 11.72 -21.67 -11.10
C LEU A 691 11.44 -22.64 -12.26
N TRP A 692 10.20 -22.74 -12.72
CA TRP A 692 9.84 -23.54 -13.88
C TRP A 692 10.33 -22.91 -15.20
N LEU A 693 10.19 -21.59 -15.33
CA LEU A 693 10.61 -20.85 -16.53
C LEU A 693 12.14 -20.66 -16.62
N PHE A 694 12.83 -20.59 -15.47
CA PHE A 694 14.25 -20.28 -15.39
C PHE A 694 14.97 -21.22 -14.41
N PRO A 695 15.28 -22.46 -14.82
CA PRO A 695 15.95 -23.42 -13.95
C PRO A 695 17.34 -22.94 -13.50
N GLU A 696 17.98 -22.02 -14.22
CA GLU A 696 19.27 -21.44 -13.83
C GLU A 696 19.22 -20.73 -12.47
N ILE A 697 18.07 -20.12 -12.13
CA ILE A 697 17.88 -19.41 -10.85
C ILE A 697 18.05 -20.36 -9.67
N SER A 698 17.58 -21.61 -9.80
CA SER A 698 17.73 -22.61 -8.74
C SER A 698 19.21 -22.91 -8.47
N GLY A 699 20.03 -22.99 -9.53
CA GLY A 699 21.47 -23.19 -9.42
C GLY A 699 22.17 -22.00 -8.78
N GLU A 700 21.83 -20.77 -9.19
CA GLU A 700 22.40 -19.55 -8.61
C GLU A 700 22.07 -19.38 -7.12
N VAL A 701 20.82 -19.64 -6.74
CA VAL A 701 20.40 -19.59 -5.33
C VAL A 701 21.13 -20.67 -4.53
N GLY A 702 21.21 -21.90 -5.05
CA GLY A 702 21.95 -22.99 -4.41
C GLY A 702 23.43 -22.65 -4.20
N ASN A 703 24.06 -21.99 -5.18
CA ASN A 703 25.46 -21.57 -5.08
C ASN A 703 25.67 -20.40 -4.11
N LYS A 704 24.70 -19.49 -3.97
CA LYS A 704 24.75 -18.37 -3.00
C LYS A 704 24.56 -18.83 -1.55
N TRP A 705 23.83 -19.91 -1.36
CA TRP A 705 23.55 -20.49 -0.05
C TRP A 705 24.10 -21.91 0.02
N PRO A 706 25.43 -22.09 -0.09
CA PRO A 706 26.02 -23.41 -0.08
C PRO A 706 25.62 -24.11 1.22
N GLU A 707 25.22 -25.37 1.11
CA GLU A 707 25.03 -26.20 2.30
C GLU A 707 26.31 -26.11 3.13
N PRO A 708 26.19 -25.90 4.45
CA PRO A 708 27.36 -25.92 5.31
C PRO A 708 28.02 -27.27 5.08
N LYS A 709 29.16 -27.27 4.40
CA LYS A 709 30.01 -28.45 4.35
C LYS A 709 30.27 -28.74 5.82
N GLU A 710 29.78 -29.87 6.31
CA GLU A 710 30.25 -30.40 7.58
C GLU A 710 31.76 -30.41 7.44
N ASP A 711 32.43 -29.45 8.06
CA ASP A 711 33.87 -29.28 7.92
C ASP A 711 34.44 -30.64 8.30
N ALA A 712 34.87 -31.36 7.26
CA ALA A 712 35.07 -32.79 7.29
C ALA A 712 36.15 -33.03 8.31
N SER A 713 35.73 -33.36 9.52
CA SER A 713 36.58 -33.42 10.69
C SER A 713 37.54 -32.21 10.79
N GLU A 714 37.16 -31.21 11.57
CA GLU A 714 38.12 -30.77 12.58
C GLU A 714 38.35 -31.97 13.52
N SER A 715 39.04 -32.99 12.99
CA SER A 715 39.70 -34.02 13.74
C SER A 715 40.67 -33.22 14.58
N ARG A 716 40.25 -32.85 15.79
CA ARG A 716 41.16 -32.47 16.86
C ARG A 716 42.36 -33.40 16.70
N PRO A 717 43.58 -32.89 16.45
CA PRO A 717 44.74 -33.74 16.52
C PRO A 717 44.71 -34.36 17.92
N ALA A 718 44.47 -35.67 17.96
CA ALA A 718 44.54 -36.46 19.17
C ALA A 718 46.01 -36.64 19.53
N THR A 719 46.65 -35.54 19.91
CA THR A 719 48.01 -35.52 20.45
C THR A 719 48.12 -34.31 21.36
N ARG A 720 47.58 -34.46 22.57
CA ARG A 720 48.23 -33.83 23.72
C ARG A 720 49.63 -34.45 23.80
N PRO A 721 50.72 -33.69 23.72
CA PRO A 721 52.01 -34.21 24.13
C PRO A 721 51.89 -34.65 25.59
N GLY A 722 52.22 -35.92 25.87
CA GLY A 722 52.29 -36.41 27.23
C GLY A 722 53.27 -35.58 28.06
N PRO A 723 53.06 -35.45 29.38
CA PRO A 723 53.98 -34.74 30.25
C PRO A 723 55.39 -35.35 30.14
N PRO A 724 56.46 -34.54 30.21
CA PRO A 724 57.82 -35.03 30.12
C PRO A 724 58.07 -36.08 31.20
N SER A 725 58.43 -37.28 30.76
CA SER A 725 58.92 -38.36 31.60
C SER A 725 60.18 -37.89 32.34
N SER A 726 60.07 -37.74 33.65
CA SER A 726 61.20 -37.60 34.57
C SER A 726 61.95 -38.94 34.63
N GLN A 727 63.01 -39.09 33.82
CA GLN A 727 64.07 -40.06 34.10
C GLN A 727 65.23 -39.33 34.82
N PRO A 728 65.74 -39.87 35.94
CA PRO A 728 66.96 -39.39 36.57
C PRO A 728 68.20 -39.90 35.80
N PRO A 729 69.34 -39.20 35.87
CA PRO A 729 70.54 -39.54 35.12
C PRO A 729 71.29 -40.74 35.75
N GLU A 730 71.77 -41.65 34.91
CA GLU A 730 72.93 -42.52 35.17
C GLU A 730 74.08 -42.14 34.24
#